data_AF-A0A8X7ZFA1-F1
#
_entry.id   AF-A0A8X7ZFA1-F1
#
_cell.length_a   1.000
_cell.length_b   1.000
_cell.length_c   1.000
_cell.angle_alpha   90.00
_cell.angle_beta   90.00
_cell.angle_gamma   90.00
#
_symmetry.space_group_name_H-M   'P 1'
#
loop_
_entity.id
_entity.type
_entity.pdbx_description
1 polymer ?
#
loop_
_entity_poly.entity_id
_entity_poly.type
_entity_poly.pdbx_seq_one_letter_code
_entity_poly.pdbx_strand_id
1 'polypeptide(L)'
;MLQKVPLLSLLFLGLLLCFSLHVEAFSEDVSAGERPYLVRRGHRRSLVVTEYGEISAAEISSGTKGPYHIQFITLEPNSLLLPVLLHADMVFYVHTGNGKLSWTDGREMKRMNLRRGDVYRLQAGSVFFVRSNLDSERQKMRIHAIFSNTDEDIYEPSIGAYSSVSDLVLGFDRKVLQEAFKVSEEVLEELTSATKPPAVVHAVTKDQKSVYWELEDRMLHFLIGNKHKKTKEPKTFNILDAEPDFENCNGWSLTVDKHSLKSLSDSNIGIFMVNLTKGSMMGPHWNPMATEIAIVLHGRGMVRVICHSTANESECKNMRFKVKEGDVFAVPRFHPMAQISFNNDSFVFMGFSTSTKRNHPQFLTGKSSILQILDRGILAVSFNVTNTTMDQLLNAQEEALILDCTSCAEIEENKMKEEIEKEKQEEEARKKEEERKREEARKKEEEEREREEEEARKREEEERREQEEAERERQEEEEKQRREEEEAEARKREEEGREREEEEARKREEEERREQEEAERERQEEEEKQRKEEEEEEARKREEEGREREEEEARKREEETPRREYEEARRQEEERQQRRWKEEETAKERERREGGGEQPEEQEVEARKEDQERKCGEGKGRRALRNPWKL
;
A
#
# COMPACT_ATOMS: atom_id res chain seq x y z
N MET A 1 62.91 -21.76 20.10
CA MET A 1 62.02 -20.59 19.92
C MET A 1 60.59 -21.12 19.94
N LEU A 2 59.69 -20.58 20.77
CA LEU A 2 58.25 -20.89 20.67
C LEU A 2 57.60 -19.85 19.76
N GLN A 3 57.10 -20.29 18.61
CA GLN A 3 56.43 -19.42 17.66
C GLN A 3 54.94 -19.33 18.02
N LYS A 4 54.46 -18.10 18.28
CA LYS A 4 53.08 -17.88 18.74
C LYS A 4 52.09 -18.11 17.58
N VAL A 5 51.38 -19.23 17.61
CA VAL A 5 50.16 -19.40 16.80
C VAL A 5 49.09 -18.44 17.35
N PRO A 6 48.43 -17.61 16.51
CA PRO A 6 47.48 -16.62 16.99
C PRO A 6 46.19 -17.28 17.51
N LEU A 7 45.79 -16.92 18.73
CA LEU A 7 44.63 -17.50 19.44
C LEU A 7 43.30 -17.37 18.65
N LEU A 8 43.20 -16.36 17.79
CA LEU A 8 42.06 -16.14 16.87
C LEU A 8 41.79 -17.34 15.95
N SER A 9 42.81 -18.08 15.52
CA SER A 9 42.63 -19.20 14.58
C SER A 9 41.89 -20.38 15.21
N LEU A 10 42.09 -20.62 16.51
CA LEU A 10 41.37 -21.66 17.25
C LEU A 10 39.93 -21.24 17.57
N LEU A 11 39.69 -19.94 17.80
CA LEU A 11 38.34 -19.40 17.97
C LEU A 11 37.51 -19.54 16.68
N PHE A 12 38.08 -19.26 15.51
CA PHE A 12 37.38 -19.45 14.23
C PHE A 12 37.05 -20.92 13.94
N LEU A 13 37.95 -21.85 14.27
CA LEU A 13 37.68 -23.28 14.10
C LEU A 13 36.60 -23.78 15.08
N GLY A 14 36.55 -23.24 16.30
CA GLY A 14 35.48 -23.48 17.27
C GLY A 14 34.12 -23.00 16.76
N LEU A 15 34.05 -21.76 16.24
CA LEU A 15 32.84 -21.20 15.64
C LEU A 15 32.32 -22.04 14.47
N LEU A 16 33.19 -22.47 13.55
CA LEU A 16 32.80 -23.31 12.40
C LEU A 16 32.28 -24.69 12.82
N LEU A 17 32.79 -25.27 13.92
CA LEU A 17 32.26 -26.52 14.48
C LEU A 17 30.94 -26.31 15.25
N CYS A 18 30.74 -25.16 15.90
CA CYS A 18 29.45 -24.79 16.51
C CYS A 18 28.33 -24.62 15.46
N PHE A 19 28.65 -24.17 14.23
CA PHE A 19 27.68 -24.12 13.12
C PHE A 19 27.28 -25.49 12.55
N SER A 20 27.84 -26.60 13.03
CA SER A 20 27.59 -27.96 12.51
C SER A 20 26.72 -28.85 13.42
N LEU A 21 26.17 -28.32 14.52
CA LEU A 21 25.34 -29.08 15.48
C LEU A 21 24.04 -28.37 15.89
N HIS A 22 23.29 -27.88 14.90
CA HIS A 22 21.81 -27.80 14.97
C HIS A 22 21.23 -28.37 13.67
N VAL A 23 21.20 -29.70 13.56
CA VAL A 23 20.31 -30.37 12.61
C VAL A 23 18.93 -30.45 13.26
N GLU A 24 18.25 -29.31 13.32
CA GLU A 24 16.79 -29.34 13.42
C GLU A 24 16.25 -29.94 12.14
N ALA A 25 15.44 -31.00 12.27
CA ALA A 25 14.84 -31.66 11.13
C ALA A 25 13.73 -30.78 10.54
N PHE A 26 14.09 -29.93 9.56
CA PHE A 26 13.16 -29.17 8.73
C PHE A 26 12.19 -30.11 8.01
N SER A 27 11.09 -30.42 8.69
CA SER A 27 10.10 -31.43 8.31
C SER A 27 8.79 -30.75 7.94
N GLU A 28 8.62 -30.48 6.64
CA GLU A 28 7.35 -30.06 6.02
C GLU A 28 6.80 -28.70 6.50
N ASP A 29 7.65 -27.67 6.59
CA ASP A 29 7.18 -26.28 6.59
C ASP A 29 6.70 -25.89 5.17
N VAL A 30 5.47 -26.31 4.85
CA VAL A 30 4.77 -25.98 3.60
C VAL A 30 3.57 -25.10 3.95
N SER A 31 3.69 -23.84 3.54
CA SER A 31 2.76 -22.73 3.76
C SER A 31 2.31 -22.49 5.21
N ALA A 32 2.94 -21.50 5.84
CA ALA A 32 2.39 -20.74 6.97
C ALA A 32 1.21 -19.82 6.53
N GLY A 33 0.36 -20.30 5.64
CA GLY A 33 -1.01 -19.83 5.49
C GLY A 33 -1.88 -20.74 6.35
N GLU A 34 -2.46 -20.20 7.42
CA GLU A 34 -3.24 -20.98 8.38
C GLU A 34 -4.27 -21.86 7.64
N ARG A 35 -4.22 -23.18 7.86
CA ARG A 35 -5.33 -24.06 7.47
C ARG A 35 -6.37 -23.92 8.58
N PRO A 36 -7.46 -23.14 8.42
CA PRO A 36 -8.34 -22.80 9.56
C PRO A 36 -9.01 -24.05 10.17
N TYR A 37 -9.05 -25.13 9.39
CA TYR A 37 -9.61 -26.44 9.70
C TYR A 37 -8.59 -27.44 10.29
N LEU A 38 -7.31 -27.10 10.51
CA LEU A 38 -6.29 -28.01 11.02
C LEU A 38 -5.22 -27.29 11.88
N VAL A 39 -5.21 -27.57 13.19
CA VAL A 39 -4.16 -27.13 14.12
C VAL A 39 -3.26 -28.32 14.47
N ARG A 40 -1.98 -28.22 14.13
CA ARG A 40 -0.96 -29.22 14.51
C ARG A 40 -0.73 -29.21 16.01
N ARG A 41 -0.41 -30.37 16.61
CA ARG A 41 -0.03 -30.48 18.04
C ARG A 41 1.05 -29.47 18.46
N GLY A 42 2.05 -29.24 17.60
CA GLY A 42 3.15 -28.31 17.86
C GLY A 42 2.82 -26.83 17.67
N HIS A 43 1.69 -26.50 17.03
CA HIS A 43 1.27 -25.10 16.77
C HIS A 43 0.25 -24.61 17.81
N ARG A 44 0.03 -25.38 18.88
CA ARG A 44 -0.82 -24.98 19.99
C ARG A 44 -0.15 -23.87 20.79
N ARG A 45 -0.88 -22.79 21.08
CA ARG A 45 -0.42 -21.69 21.93
C ARG A 45 -0.32 -22.18 23.37
N SER A 46 0.87 -22.16 23.97
CA SER A 46 1.00 -22.44 25.40
C SER A 46 0.38 -21.31 26.24
N LEU A 47 -0.34 -21.66 27.29
CA LEU A 47 -0.98 -20.74 28.24
C LEU A 47 -0.34 -20.84 29.63
N VAL A 48 0.03 -22.05 30.05
CA VAL A 48 0.66 -22.35 31.35
C VAL A 48 1.72 -23.43 31.13
N VAL A 49 2.92 -23.21 31.66
CA VAL A 49 3.98 -24.23 31.77
C VAL A 49 4.52 -24.22 33.19
N THR A 50 4.54 -25.38 33.84
CA THR A 50 5.07 -25.58 35.20
C THR A 50 5.71 -26.95 35.31
N GLU A 51 6.50 -27.20 36.36
CA GLU A 51 7.00 -28.54 36.69
C GLU A 51 5.89 -29.53 37.10
N TYR A 52 4.65 -29.05 37.34
CA TYR A 52 3.49 -29.82 37.78
C TYR A 52 2.40 -30.00 36.70
N GLY A 53 2.58 -29.40 35.53
CA GLY A 53 1.60 -29.47 34.44
C GLY A 53 1.73 -28.37 33.38
N GLU A 54 1.04 -28.58 32.28
CA GLU A 54 0.98 -27.73 31.10
C GLU A 54 -0.48 -27.47 30.73
N ILE A 55 -0.80 -26.25 30.29
CA ILE A 55 -2.03 -25.94 29.57
C ILE A 55 -1.65 -25.29 28.25
N SER A 56 -2.06 -25.90 27.14
CA SER A 56 -1.93 -25.34 25.79
C SER A 56 -3.29 -25.28 25.08
N ALA A 57 -3.42 -24.38 24.11
CA ALA A 57 -4.68 -24.08 23.44
C ALA A 57 -4.57 -24.14 21.91
N ALA A 58 -5.70 -24.45 21.26
CA ALA A 58 -5.91 -24.36 19.83
C ALA A 58 -7.15 -23.50 19.57
N GLU A 59 -7.00 -22.50 18.72
CA GLU A 59 -8.14 -21.81 18.09
C GLU A 59 -8.38 -22.51 16.75
N ILE A 60 -9.60 -23.01 16.48
CA ILE A 60 -9.89 -23.71 15.22
C ILE A 60 -11.21 -23.22 14.62
N SER A 61 -11.24 -22.96 13.30
CA SER A 61 -12.38 -22.36 12.61
C SER A 61 -13.08 -23.36 11.69
N SER A 62 -14.39 -23.19 11.52
CA SER A 62 -15.19 -23.96 10.56
C SER A 62 -15.64 -23.14 9.34
N GLY A 63 -15.00 -22.00 9.07
CA GLY A 63 -15.28 -21.11 7.93
C GLY A 63 -16.67 -20.44 7.94
N THR A 64 -17.51 -20.76 8.92
CA THR A 64 -18.96 -20.49 8.94
C THR A 64 -19.45 -19.93 10.28
N LYS A 65 -18.74 -20.22 11.36
CA LYS A 65 -18.75 -19.49 12.64
C LYS A 65 -17.29 -19.28 13.08
N GLY A 66 -17.09 -18.37 14.04
CA GLY A 66 -15.77 -17.96 14.54
C GLY A 66 -14.94 -19.09 15.15
N PRO A 67 -13.68 -18.81 15.55
CA PRO A 67 -12.82 -19.82 16.14
C PRO A 67 -13.43 -20.41 17.42
N TYR A 68 -13.40 -21.74 17.49
CA TYR A 68 -13.72 -22.52 18.68
C TYR A 68 -12.45 -22.65 19.52
N HIS A 69 -12.52 -22.21 20.78
CA HIS A 69 -11.40 -22.30 21.70
C HIS A 69 -11.34 -23.69 22.33
N ILE A 70 -10.20 -24.39 22.17
CA ILE A 70 -9.95 -25.71 22.74
C ILE A 70 -8.70 -25.66 23.62
N GLN A 71 -8.77 -26.20 24.83
CA GLN A 71 -7.63 -26.35 25.74
C GLN A 71 -7.28 -27.80 26.06
N PHE A 72 -5.99 -28.00 26.27
CA PHE A 72 -5.33 -29.26 26.58
C PHE A 72 -4.67 -29.13 27.96
N ILE A 73 -5.41 -29.49 29.00
CA ILE A 73 -4.94 -29.42 30.39
C ILE A 73 -4.24 -30.74 30.72
N THR A 74 -2.93 -30.68 30.98
CA THR A 74 -2.10 -31.81 31.41
C THR A 74 -1.58 -31.56 32.81
N LEU A 75 -1.89 -32.44 33.75
CA LEU A 75 -1.39 -32.39 35.13
C LEU A 75 -0.47 -33.59 35.39
N GLU A 76 0.70 -33.33 35.97
CA GLU A 76 1.57 -34.40 36.49
C GLU A 76 0.88 -35.13 37.65
N PRO A 77 1.24 -36.39 37.96
CA PRO A 77 0.68 -37.11 39.11
C PRO A 77 0.87 -36.34 40.42
N ASN A 78 -0.18 -36.26 41.24
CA ASN A 78 -0.22 -35.47 42.49
C ASN A 78 -0.03 -33.95 42.31
N SER A 79 -0.77 -33.36 41.37
CA SER A 79 -0.77 -31.91 41.09
C SER A 79 -2.17 -31.32 41.23
N LEU A 80 -2.24 -29.99 41.33
CA LEU A 80 -3.46 -29.21 41.53
C LEU A 80 -3.46 -28.03 40.57
N LEU A 81 -4.43 -28.00 39.63
CA LEU A 81 -4.88 -26.78 39.00
C LEU A 81 -5.62 -25.96 40.05
N LEU A 82 -5.12 -24.75 40.34
CA LEU A 82 -5.65 -23.87 41.38
C LEU A 82 -7.08 -23.37 41.06
N PRO A 83 -7.84 -22.87 42.05
CA PRO A 83 -9.18 -22.34 41.83
C PRO A 83 -9.24 -21.19 40.81
N VAL A 84 -10.09 -21.38 39.80
CA VAL A 84 -10.38 -20.39 38.76
C VAL A 84 -11.90 -20.21 38.59
N LEU A 85 -12.33 -19.00 38.27
CA LEU A 85 -13.69 -18.69 37.83
C LEU A 85 -13.79 -18.95 36.32
N LEU A 86 -14.74 -19.78 35.91
CA LEU A 86 -15.01 -20.12 34.52
C LEU A 86 -15.86 -19.05 33.84
N HIS A 87 -15.44 -18.55 32.67
CA HIS A 87 -16.11 -17.44 31.97
C HIS A 87 -17.08 -17.87 30.86
N ALA A 88 -16.93 -19.07 30.30
CA ALA A 88 -17.82 -19.66 29.30
C ALA A 88 -17.97 -21.17 29.57
N ASP A 89 -19.09 -21.81 29.19
CA ASP A 89 -19.31 -23.24 29.42
C ASP A 89 -18.17 -24.12 28.90
N MET A 90 -17.61 -24.94 29.80
CA MET A 90 -16.51 -25.86 29.50
C MET A 90 -17.04 -27.28 29.34
N VAL A 91 -17.13 -27.78 28.11
CA VAL A 91 -17.42 -29.19 27.83
C VAL A 91 -16.10 -29.93 27.68
N PHE A 92 -15.88 -31.01 28.43
CA PHE A 92 -14.61 -31.71 28.45
C PHE A 92 -14.71 -33.23 28.45
N TYR A 93 -13.61 -33.84 27.98
CA TYR A 93 -13.34 -35.28 27.94
C TYR A 93 -12.01 -35.58 28.66
N VAL A 94 -11.98 -36.63 29.49
CA VAL A 94 -10.77 -37.09 30.18
C VAL A 94 -10.07 -38.16 29.33
N HIS A 95 -8.94 -37.80 28.72
CA HIS A 95 -8.20 -38.67 27.82
C HIS A 95 -7.33 -39.71 28.57
N THR A 96 -6.56 -39.29 29.60
CA THR A 96 -5.65 -40.19 30.34
C THR A 96 -5.57 -39.82 31.82
N GLY A 97 -5.10 -40.76 32.65
CA GLY A 97 -5.00 -40.61 34.11
C GLY A 97 -6.34 -40.57 34.85
N ASN A 98 -6.28 -40.19 36.12
CA ASN A 98 -7.44 -40.00 36.99
C ASN A 98 -7.16 -38.92 38.06
N GLY A 99 -8.24 -38.41 38.66
CA GLY A 99 -8.19 -37.26 39.56
C GLY A 99 -9.54 -36.94 40.19
N LYS A 100 -9.70 -35.71 40.66
CA LYS A 100 -10.90 -35.19 41.32
C LYS A 100 -11.16 -33.75 40.91
N LEU A 101 -12.33 -33.50 40.34
CA LEU A 101 -12.87 -32.16 40.07
C LEU A 101 -13.71 -31.70 41.27
N SER A 102 -13.52 -30.45 41.68
CA SER A 102 -14.37 -29.80 42.69
C SER A 102 -14.78 -28.42 42.18
N TRP A 103 -16.06 -28.05 42.33
CA TRP A 103 -16.59 -26.78 41.83
C TRP A 103 -17.81 -26.29 42.59
N THR A 104 -18.13 -25.01 42.48
CA THR A 104 -19.35 -24.42 43.03
C THR A 104 -20.00 -23.40 42.09
N ASP A 105 -21.32 -23.33 42.18
CA ASP A 105 -22.24 -22.37 41.54
C ASP A 105 -22.69 -21.27 42.54
N GLY A 106 -21.91 -21.04 43.59
CA GLY A 106 -22.24 -20.13 44.69
C GLY A 106 -23.29 -20.67 45.69
N ARG A 107 -23.73 -21.93 45.55
CA ARG A 107 -24.73 -22.55 46.46
C ARG A 107 -24.18 -23.70 47.28
N GLU A 108 -23.44 -24.60 46.65
CA GLU A 108 -22.86 -25.80 47.27
C GLU A 108 -21.60 -26.26 46.54
N MET A 109 -20.68 -26.91 47.25
CA MET A 109 -19.45 -27.46 46.67
C MET A 109 -19.75 -28.88 46.16
N LYS A 110 -19.71 -29.02 44.84
CA LYS A 110 -19.88 -30.28 44.12
C LYS A 110 -18.50 -30.89 43.91
N ARG A 111 -18.42 -32.21 44.01
CA ARG A 111 -17.18 -32.98 43.87
C ARG A 111 -17.46 -34.19 42.98
N MET A 112 -16.49 -34.56 42.15
CA MET A 112 -16.61 -35.65 41.19
C MET A 112 -15.24 -36.28 40.97
N ASN A 113 -15.15 -37.60 41.13
CA ASN A 113 -13.95 -38.34 40.76
C ASN A 113 -13.92 -38.46 39.24
N LEU A 114 -12.75 -38.25 38.63
CA LEU A 114 -12.54 -38.29 37.19
C LEU A 114 -11.58 -39.42 36.82
N ARG A 115 -11.91 -40.18 35.78
CA ARG A 115 -11.06 -41.19 35.13
C ARG A 115 -11.10 -41.04 33.62
N ARG A 116 -10.14 -41.66 32.93
CA ARG A 116 -10.17 -41.86 31.47
C ARG A 116 -11.56 -42.29 30.98
N GLY A 117 -12.05 -41.63 29.94
CA GLY A 117 -13.37 -41.85 29.36
C GLY A 117 -14.47 -40.91 29.86
N ASP A 118 -14.31 -40.26 31.02
CA ASP A 118 -15.37 -39.40 31.58
C ASP A 118 -15.59 -38.13 30.74
N VAL A 119 -16.87 -37.77 30.57
CA VAL A 119 -17.38 -36.59 29.86
C VAL A 119 -18.24 -35.75 30.81
N TYR A 120 -18.05 -34.42 30.78
CA TYR A 120 -18.85 -33.49 31.58
C TYR A 120 -18.92 -32.07 31.01
N ARG A 121 -19.81 -31.24 31.56
CA ARG A 121 -19.92 -29.78 31.32
C ARG A 121 -19.85 -29.05 32.65
N LEU A 122 -18.94 -28.09 32.77
CA LEU A 122 -19.03 -27.04 33.80
C LEU A 122 -19.71 -25.81 33.21
N GLN A 123 -20.53 -25.13 34.01
CA GLN A 123 -21.28 -23.96 33.56
C GLN A 123 -20.51 -22.66 33.78
N ALA A 124 -20.65 -21.70 32.86
CA ALA A 124 -20.14 -20.33 33.04
C ALA A 124 -20.53 -19.76 34.43
N GLY A 125 -19.62 -18.99 35.03
CA GLY A 125 -19.75 -18.49 36.41
C GLY A 125 -19.41 -19.51 37.51
N SER A 126 -19.10 -20.77 37.19
CA SER A 126 -18.63 -21.75 38.18
C SER A 126 -17.19 -21.46 38.62
N VAL A 127 -16.90 -21.50 39.92
CA VAL A 127 -15.52 -21.58 40.43
C VAL A 127 -15.13 -23.05 40.54
N PHE A 128 -14.03 -23.48 39.91
CA PHE A 128 -13.58 -24.87 39.92
C PHE A 128 -12.07 -25.04 40.12
N PHE A 129 -11.67 -26.24 40.57
CA PHE A 129 -10.28 -26.70 40.64
C PHE A 129 -10.18 -28.21 40.35
N VAL A 130 -9.03 -28.66 39.86
CA VAL A 130 -8.79 -30.06 39.48
C VAL A 130 -7.52 -30.58 40.12
N ARG A 131 -7.63 -31.67 40.88
CA ARG A 131 -6.49 -32.41 41.44
C ARG A 131 -6.26 -33.70 40.64
N SER A 132 -5.04 -33.97 40.21
CA SER A 132 -4.63 -35.30 39.73
C SER A 132 -4.23 -36.19 40.91
N ASN A 133 -4.49 -37.49 40.79
CA ASN A 133 -4.13 -38.45 41.84
C ASN A 133 -2.65 -38.89 41.74
N LEU A 134 -2.14 -39.49 42.82
CA LEU A 134 -0.87 -40.22 42.81
C LEU A 134 -1.16 -41.72 42.65
N ASP A 135 -1.37 -42.14 41.41
CA ASP A 135 -1.60 -43.55 41.07
C ASP A 135 -0.29 -44.33 40.91
N SER A 136 -0.35 -45.67 41.01
CA SER A 136 0.80 -46.56 40.90
C SER A 136 1.48 -46.49 39.53
N GLU A 137 0.70 -46.38 38.46
CA GLU A 137 1.18 -46.22 37.09
C GLU A 137 1.74 -44.82 36.79
N ARG A 138 1.51 -43.83 37.68
CA ARG A 138 1.95 -42.43 37.51
C ARG A 138 1.54 -41.82 36.15
N GLN A 139 0.39 -42.21 35.60
CA GLN A 139 -0.14 -41.58 34.39
C GLN A 139 -0.43 -40.09 34.63
N LYS A 140 0.09 -39.22 33.74
CA LYS A 140 -0.31 -37.81 33.69
C LYS A 140 -1.80 -37.71 33.40
N MET A 141 -2.52 -36.89 34.15
CA MET A 141 -3.94 -36.63 33.90
C MET A 141 -4.06 -35.68 32.72
N ARG A 142 -4.83 -36.03 31.68
CA ARG A 142 -5.08 -35.16 30.53
C ARG A 142 -6.56 -34.96 30.28
N ILE A 143 -6.96 -33.70 30.24
CA ILE A 143 -8.31 -33.26 29.89
C ILE A 143 -8.24 -32.53 28.55
N HIS A 144 -9.22 -32.77 27.69
CA HIS A 144 -9.42 -32.06 26.43
C HIS A 144 -10.76 -31.35 26.55
N ALA A 145 -10.75 -30.01 26.45
CA ALA A 145 -11.91 -29.18 26.72
C ALA A 145 -12.15 -28.20 25.58
N ILE A 146 -13.41 -28.01 25.22
CA ILE A 146 -13.87 -26.94 24.33
C ILE A 146 -14.70 -25.97 25.17
N PHE A 147 -14.62 -24.69 24.81
CA PHE A 147 -15.44 -23.64 25.40
C PHE A 147 -16.54 -23.27 24.41
N SER A 148 -17.73 -23.06 24.92
CA SER A 148 -18.89 -22.56 24.17
C SER A 148 -18.58 -21.23 23.48
N ASN A 149 -19.24 -20.99 22.35
CA ASN A 149 -19.32 -19.67 21.74
C ASN A 149 -20.69 -19.57 21.06
N THR A 150 -21.67 -19.10 21.84
CA THR A 150 -23.09 -19.06 21.48
C THR A 150 -23.66 -17.68 21.78
N ASP A 151 -24.85 -17.39 21.25
CA ASP A 151 -25.45 -16.06 21.35
C ASP A 151 -25.88 -15.70 22.80
N GLU A 152 -25.94 -16.70 23.71
CA GLU A 152 -26.21 -16.54 25.16
C GLU A 152 -24.94 -16.71 26.04
N ASP A 153 -23.85 -17.25 25.49
CA ASP A 153 -22.62 -17.63 26.19
C ASP A 153 -21.42 -17.42 25.25
N ILE A 154 -20.92 -16.19 25.23
CA ILE A 154 -19.93 -15.69 24.27
C ILE A 154 -18.53 -15.82 24.87
N TYR A 155 -17.67 -16.61 24.23
CA TYR A 155 -16.25 -16.65 24.58
C TYR A 155 -15.54 -15.38 24.10
N GLU A 156 -15.14 -14.53 25.05
CA GLU A 156 -14.38 -13.30 24.81
C GLU A 156 -12.85 -13.56 24.93
N PRO A 157 -12.08 -13.60 23.82
CA PRO A 157 -10.68 -14.00 23.85
C PRO A 157 -9.75 -13.06 24.63
N SER A 158 -10.14 -11.80 24.84
CA SER A 158 -9.35 -10.83 25.63
C SER A 158 -9.47 -11.04 27.14
N ILE A 159 -10.56 -11.67 27.61
CA ILE A 159 -10.74 -12.11 28.99
C ILE A 159 -10.21 -13.55 29.16
N GLY A 160 -10.38 -14.38 28.13
CA GLY A 160 -9.97 -15.78 28.11
C GLY A 160 -10.95 -16.70 28.84
N ALA A 161 -10.61 -17.99 28.93
CA ALA A 161 -11.55 -19.03 29.38
C ALA A 161 -11.88 -18.96 30.89
N TYR A 162 -10.95 -18.48 31.72
CA TYR A 162 -11.11 -18.41 33.16
C TYR A 162 -10.07 -17.47 33.81
N SER A 163 -10.41 -16.90 34.97
CA SER A 163 -9.48 -16.07 35.77
C SER A 163 -9.19 -16.71 37.13
N SER A 164 -7.99 -16.50 37.69
CA SER A 164 -7.69 -17.00 39.04
C SER A 164 -8.53 -16.28 40.09
N VAL A 165 -8.99 -17.02 41.10
CA VAL A 165 -9.65 -16.43 42.28
C VAL A 165 -8.72 -15.43 42.99
N SER A 166 -7.39 -15.60 42.90
CA SER A 166 -6.42 -14.63 43.43
C SER A 166 -6.50 -13.27 42.72
N ASP A 167 -6.56 -13.25 41.39
CA ASP A 167 -6.66 -12.01 40.60
C ASP A 167 -8.01 -11.31 40.83
N LEU A 168 -9.09 -12.07 40.93
CA LEU A 168 -10.44 -11.56 41.16
C LEU A 168 -10.63 -10.92 42.55
N VAL A 169 -9.82 -11.31 43.53
CA VAL A 169 -9.80 -10.67 44.85
C VAL A 169 -8.79 -9.52 44.88
N LEU A 170 -7.54 -9.76 44.47
CA LEU A 170 -6.45 -8.77 44.60
C LEU A 170 -6.55 -7.63 43.57
N GLY A 171 -7.45 -7.70 42.58
CA GLY A 171 -7.77 -6.61 41.66
C GLY A 171 -8.59 -5.46 42.25
N PHE A 172 -9.10 -5.58 43.49
CA PHE A 172 -9.79 -4.49 44.19
C PHE A 172 -8.82 -3.63 45.02
N ASP A 173 -9.10 -2.34 45.13
CA ASP A 173 -8.35 -1.42 46.00
C ASP A 173 -8.23 -1.95 47.43
N ARG A 174 -7.04 -1.81 48.04
CA ARG A 174 -6.74 -2.28 49.41
C ARG A 174 -7.78 -1.82 50.44
N LYS A 175 -8.27 -0.58 50.34
CA LYS A 175 -9.33 -0.06 51.23
C LYS A 175 -10.70 -0.72 51.01
N VAL A 176 -11.03 -1.08 49.77
CA VAL A 176 -12.26 -1.84 49.46
C VAL A 176 -12.15 -3.24 50.04
N LEU A 177 -10.99 -3.89 49.90
CA LEU A 177 -10.73 -5.20 50.51
C LEU A 177 -10.81 -5.17 52.04
N GLN A 178 -10.22 -4.16 52.68
CA GLN A 178 -10.32 -3.93 54.13
C GLN A 178 -11.77 -3.84 54.59
N GLU A 179 -12.57 -3.00 53.93
CA GLU A 179 -13.95 -2.75 54.34
C GLU A 179 -14.90 -3.89 53.97
N ALA A 180 -14.63 -4.65 52.91
CA ALA A 180 -15.43 -5.80 52.48
C ALA A 180 -15.16 -7.05 53.34
N PHE A 181 -13.89 -7.38 53.58
CA PHE A 181 -13.50 -8.57 54.36
C PHE A 181 -13.38 -8.32 55.87
N LYS A 182 -13.36 -7.05 56.32
CA LYS A 182 -13.19 -6.63 57.72
C LYS A 182 -11.93 -7.21 58.38
N VAL A 183 -10.83 -7.17 57.62
CA VAL A 183 -9.49 -7.64 58.01
C VAL A 183 -8.58 -6.49 58.44
N SER A 184 -7.48 -6.80 59.13
CA SER A 184 -6.44 -5.82 59.47
C SER A 184 -5.59 -5.44 58.24
N GLU A 185 -4.89 -4.30 58.34
CA GLU A 185 -3.87 -3.89 57.36
C GLU A 185 -2.78 -4.95 57.20
N GLU A 186 -2.35 -5.57 58.30
CA GLU A 186 -1.33 -6.64 58.33
C GLU A 186 -1.73 -7.84 57.47
N VAL A 187 -2.98 -8.32 57.57
CA VAL A 187 -3.50 -9.42 56.75
C VAL A 187 -3.58 -9.03 55.27
N LEU A 188 -3.91 -7.77 54.95
CA LEU A 188 -3.89 -7.29 53.56
C LEU A 188 -2.46 -7.14 53.03
N GLU A 189 -1.49 -6.80 53.87
CA GLU A 189 -0.08 -6.68 53.50
C GLU A 189 0.53 -8.05 53.24
N GLU A 190 0.22 -9.06 54.07
CA GLU A 190 0.56 -10.45 53.78
C GLU A 190 -0.05 -10.90 52.43
N LEU A 191 -1.37 -10.68 52.23
CA LEU A 191 -2.08 -11.08 51.01
C LEU A 191 -1.62 -10.34 49.73
N THR A 192 -1.15 -9.10 49.83
CA THR A 192 -0.72 -8.28 48.67
C THR A 192 0.79 -8.34 48.41
N SER A 193 1.60 -8.76 49.39
CA SER A 193 3.03 -9.00 49.21
C SER A 193 3.39 -10.46 48.88
N ALA A 194 2.49 -11.41 49.15
CA ALA A 194 2.69 -12.82 48.84
C ALA A 194 2.90 -13.07 47.34
N THR A 195 3.98 -13.77 46.99
CA THR A 195 4.28 -14.18 45.61
C THR A 195 3.14 -15.03 45.04
N LYS A 196 2.51 -14.54 43.97
CA LYS A 196 1.44 -15.26 43.27
C LYS A 196 1.93 -16.64 42.82
N PRO A 197 1.26 -17.75 43.22
CA PRO A 197 1.65 -19.09 42.78
C PRO A 197 1.30 -19.30 41.29
N PRO A 198 2.01 -20.19 40.58
CA PRO A 198 1.64 -20.58 39.22
C PRO A 198 0.29 -21.31 39.22
N ALA A 199 -0.41 -21.28 38.08
CA ALA A 199 -1.78 -21.84 37.99
C ALA A 199 -1.88 -23.35 38.27
N VAL A 200 -0.77 -24.10 38.09
CA VAL A 200 -0.66 -25.52 38.48
C VAL A 200 0.48 -25.67 39.49
N VAL A 201 0.19 -26.34 40.61
CA VAL A 201 1.13 -26.57 41.72
C VAL A 201 1.15 -28.04 42.15
N HIS A 202 2.15 -28.46 42.93
CA HIS A 202 2.13 -29.76 43.60
C HIS A 202 0.96 -29.86 44.58
N ALA A 203 0.23 -30.97 44.56
CA ALA A 203 -0.78 -31.25 45.57
C ALA A 203 -0.10 -31.76 46.85
N VAL A 204 -0.25 -31.06 47.96
CA VAL A 204 0.48 -31.33 49.22
C VAL A 204 0.34 -32.79 49.71
N THR A 205 1.41 -33.30 50.33
CA THR A 205 1.65 -34.73 50.60
C THR A 205 0.73 -35.33 51.68
N LYS A 206 0.70 -36.68 51.72
CA LYS A 206 -0.22 -37.48 52.55
C LYS A 206 -0.07 -37.28 54.07
N ASP A 207 1.03 -36.69 54.53
CA ASP A 207 1.29 -36.46 55.95
C ASP A 207 0.63 -35.17 56.47
N GLN A 208 0.27 -34.24 55.58
CA GLN A 208 -0.54 -33.06 55.89
C GLN A 208 -2.03 -33.25 55.56
N LYS A 209 -2.57 -34.45 55.80
CA LYS A 209 -4.01 -34.75 55.61
C LYS A 209 -4.94 -33.84 56.40
N SER A 210 -4.55 -33.40 57.60
CA SER A 210 -5.36 -32.46 58.38
C SER A 210 -5.40 -31.10 57.69
N VAL A 211 -4.23 -30.52 57.38
CA VAL A 211 -4.08 -29.23 56.69
C VAL A 211 -4.79 -29.21 55.33
N TYR A 212 -4.79 -30.32 54.58
CA TYR A 212 -5.54 -30.40 53.32
C TYR A 212 -7.07 -30.38 53.53
N TRP A 213 -7.59 -31.10 54.53
CA TRP A 213 -9.01 -30.98 54.88
C TRP A 213 -9.33 -29.58 55.41
N GLU A 214 -8.49 -29.01 56.28
CA GLU A 214 -8.60 -27.64 56.78
C GLU A 214 -8.53 -26.60 55.66
N LEU A 215 -7.80 -26.84 54.56
CA LEU A 215 -7.73 -25.94 53.41
C LEU A 215 -8.91 -26.10 52.44
N GLU A 216 -9.35 -27.34 52.12
CA GLU A 216 -10.62 -27.56 51.43
C GLU A 216 -11.78 -26.95 52.25
N ASP A 217 -11.75 -27.06 53.58
CA ASP A 217 -12.81 -26.58 54.48
C ASP A 217 -12.75 -25.07 54.73
N ARG A 218 -11.56 -24.45 54.83
CA ARG A 218 -11.41 -22.98 54.78
C ARG A 218 -11.87 -22.41 53.44
N MET A 219 -11.61 -23.08 52.31
CA MET A 219 -12.14 -22.67 51.01
C MET A 219 -13.66 -22.85 50.89
N LEU A 220 -14.22 -23.94 51.42
CA LEU A 220 -15.67 -24.13 51.59
C LEU A 220 -16.30 -23.01 52.41
N HIS A 221 -15.68 -22.68 53.56
CA HIS A 221 -16.13 -21.62 54.46
C HIS A 221 -16.06 -20.25 53.78
N PHE A 222 -14.99 -19.96 53.03
CA PHE A 222 -14.82 -18.72 52.27
C PHE A 222 -15.84 -18.58 51.12
N LEU A 223 -16.08 -19.65 50.36
CA LEU A 223 -16.95 -19.62 49.17
C LEU A 223 -18.46 -19.76 49.49
N ILE A 224 -18.83 -20.44 50.58
CA ILE A 224 -20.22 -20.91 50.81
C ILE A 224 -20.67 -20.82 52.29
N GLY A 225 -19.74 -20.82 53.25
CA GLY A 225 -20.03 -20.95 54.68
C GLY A 225 -20.48 -22.36 55.10
N ASN A 226 -20.83 -22.55 56.37
CA ASN A 226 -21.03 -23.84 57.07
C ASN A 226 -22.22 -24.73 56.60
N LYS A 227 -22.66 -24.66 55.34
CA LYS A 227 -23.81 -25.41 54.81
C LYS A 227 -23.45 -26.79 54.28
N HIS A 228 -22.91 -27.67 55.14
CA HIS A 228 -22.70 -29.08 54.78
C HIS A 228 -24.04 -29.84 54.68
N LYS A 229 -24.61 -29.93 53.48
CA LYS A 229 -25.61 -30.93 53.13
C LYS A 229 -24.96 -32.07 52.35
N LYS A 230 -25.44 -33.30 52.56
CA LYS A 230 -25.09 -34.44 51.70
C LYS A 230 -25.76 -34.27 50.34
N THR A 231 -25.00 -33.75 49.38
CA THR A 231 -25.40 -33.70 47.97
C THR A 231 -25.44 -35.12 47.38
N LYS A 232 -26.26 -35.33 46.34
CA LYS A 232 -26.11 -36.52 45.50
C LYS A 232 -24.88 -36.33 44.62
N GLU A 233 -24.09 -37.38 44.43
CA GLU A 233 -22.96 -37.30 43.50
C GLU A 233 -23.48 -36.98 42.07
N PRO A 234 -22.84 -36.05 41.35
CA PRO A 234 -23.23 -35.70 39.99
C PRO A 234 -23.01 -36.88 39.06
N LYS A 235 -24.03 -37.23 38.25
CA LYS A 235 -23.92 -38.33 37.29
C LYS A 235 -22.92 -37.97 36.18
N THR A 236 -21.79 -38.67 36.14
CA THR A 236 -20.88 -38.70 34.99
C THR A 236 -21.46 -39.52 33.84
N PHE A 237 -20.96 -39.28 32.63
CA PHE A 237 -21.06 -40.21 31.51
C PHE A 237 -19.63 -40.64 31.16
N ASN A 238 -19.37 -41.94 31.03
CA ASN A 238 -18.07 -42.43 30.57
C ASN A 238 -18.24 -43.03 29.17
N ILE A 239 -17.53 -42.50 28.19
CA ILE A 239 -17.67 -42.87 26.77
C ILE A 239 -17.04 -44.24 26.44
N LEU A 240 -16.25 -44.81 27.34
CA LEU A 240 -15.59 -46.11 27.17
C LEU A 240 -16.33 -47.25 27.90
N ASP A 241 -17.28 -46.92 28.78
CA ASP A 241 -18.18 -47.87 29.46
C ASP A 241 -19.53 -48.03 28.72
N ALA A 242 -19.78 -47.22 27.68
CA ALA A 242 -21.05 -47.15 26.97
C ALA A 242 -21.04 -48.00 25.68
N GLU A 243 -22.19 -48.57 25.33
CA GLU A 243 -22.38 -49.31 24.08
C GLU A 243 -22.23 -48.36 22.86
N PRO A 244 -21.47 -48.73 21.81
CA PRO A 244 -21.36 -47.93 20.60
C PRO A 244 -22.70 -47.73 19.87
N ASP A 245 -22.87 -46.59 19.20
CA ASP A 245 -23.99 -46.37 18.26
C ASP A 245 -23.84 -47.25 17.01
N PHE A 246 -22.61 -47.63 16.67
CA PHE A 246 -22.28 -48.57 15.60
C PHE A 246 -20.95 -49.28 15.89
N GLU A 247 -20.86 -50.59 15.60
CA GLU A 247 -19.64 -51.40 15.67
C GLU A 247 -19.65 -52.49 14.58
N ASN A 248 -18.50 -52.73 13.96
CA ASN A 248 -18.23 -53.89 13.10
C ASN A 248 -16.73 -54.25 13.10
N CYS A 249 -16.32 -55.19 12.25
CA CYS A 249 -14.93 -55.65 12.13
C CYS A 249 -13.91 -54.54 11.82
N ASN A 250 -14.35 -53.40 11.28
CA ASN A 250 -13.52 -52.30 10.80
C ASN A 250 -13.41 -51.14 11.81
N GLY A 251 -14.16 -51.19 12.91
CA GLY A 251 -14.18 -50.14 13.91
C GLY A 251 -15.53 -49.91 14.59
N TRP A 252 -15.61 -48.84 15.38
CA TRP A 252 -16.83 -48.42 16.06
C TRP A 252 -16.94 -46.89 16.19
N SER A 253 -18.15 -46.41 16.42
CA SER A 253 -18.44 -45.00 16.70
C SER A 253 -19.55 -44.82 17.75
N LEU A 254 -19.47 -43.73 18.53
CA LEU A 254 -20.37 -43.43 19.63
C LEU A 254 -20.57 -41.91 19.77
N THR A 255 -21.80 -41.46 19.98
CA THR A 255 -22.19 -40.06 20.16
C THR A 255 -22.84 -39.79 21.53
N VAL A 256 -22.41 -38.71 22.17
CA VAL A 256 -22.91 -38.23 23.47
C VAL A 256 -23.67 -36.92 23.25
N ASP A 257 -24.99 -37.05 23.12
CA ASP A 257 -25.92 -35.94 22.96
C ASP A 257 -26.61 -35.56 24.30
N LYS A 258 -27.56 -34.62 24.27
CA LYS A 258 -28.32 -34.22 25.46
C LYS A 258 -29.29 -35.30 26.01
N HIS A 259 -29.58 -36.33 25.22
CA HIS A 259 -30.41 -37.46 25.65
C HIS A 259 -29.55 -38.45 26.45
N SER A 260 -28.31 -38.69 26.01
CA SER A 260 -27.29 -39.47 26.73
C SER A 260 -26.81 -38.76 28.01
N LEU A 261 -26.47 -37.47 27.92
CA LEU A 261 -26.02 -36.65 29.06
C LEU A 261 -26.76 -35.29 29.10
N LYS A 262 -27.80 -35.21 29.92
CA LYS A 262 -28.66 -34.02 30.04
C LYS A 262 -27.95 -32.72 30.37
N SER A 263 -26.80 -32.76 31.06
CA SER A 263 -26.04 -31.53 31.35
C SER A 263 -25.49 -30.86 30.09
N LEU A 264 -25.30 -31.57 28.97
CA LEU A 264 -24.85 -30.96 27.71
C LEU A 264 -25.90 -30.03 27.08
N SER A 265 -27.17 -30.09 27.48
CA SER A 265 -28.31 -29.50 26.77
C SER A 265 -28.09 -28.08 26.23
N ASP A 266 -27.59 -27.18 27.07
CA ASP A 266 -27.64 -25.73 26.83
C ASP A 266 -26.31 -25.15 26.29
N SER A 267 -25.18 -25.88 26.38
CA SER A 267 -23.92 -25.43 25.75
C SER A 267 -23.93 -25.56 24.22
N ASN A 268 -24.95 -26.21 23.67
CA ASN A 268 -25.05 -26.67 22.27
C ASN A 268 -23.84 -27.49 21.77
N ILE A 269 -23.00 -28.02 22.67
CA ILE A 269 -21.87 -28.89 22.35
C ILE A 269 -22.13 -30.33 22.80
N GLY A 270 -22.16 -31.25 21.83
CA GLY A 270 -22.11 -32.71 22.04
C GLY A 270 -20.68 -33.25 21.91
N ILE A 271 -20.48 -34.53 22.22
CA ILE A 271 -19.21 -35.25 21.98
C ILE A 271 -19.45 -36.45 21.06
N PHE A 272 -18.44 -36.84 20.30
CA PHE A 272 -18.40 -38.12 19.60
C PHE A 272 -17.02 -38.79 19.75
N MET A 273 -16.95 -40.08 19.47
CA MET A 273 -15.71 -40.84 19.37
C MET A 273 -15.80 -41.84 18.23
N VAL A 274 -14.70 -42.00 17.50
CA VAL A 274 -14.55 -42.96 16.40
C VAL A 274 -13.23 -43.70 16.57
N ASN A 275 -13.28 -45.02 16.39
CA ASN A 275 -12.13 -45.90 16.33
C ASN A 275 -12.18 -46.65 15.01
N LEU A 276 -11.22 -46.39 14.12
CA LEU A 276 -11.03 -47.11 12.87
C LEU A 276 -9.87 -48.08 13.04
N THR A 277 -10.09 -49.38 12.76
CA THR A 277 -8.98 -50.33 12.70
C THR A 277 -8.08 -50.02 11.50
N LYS A 278 -6.81 -50.46 11.55
CA LYS A 278 -5.86 -50.30 10.45
C LYS A 278 -6.45 -50.71 9.09
N GLY A 279 -6.19 -49.93 8.04
CA GLY A 279 -6.73 -50.15 6.69
C GLY A 279 -8.24 -49.88 6.54
N SER A 280 -8.95 -49.46 7.58
CA SER A 280 -10.39 -49.13 7.51
C SER A 280 -10.66 -47.64 7.31
N MET A 281 -11.86 -47.32 6.80
CA MET A 281 -12.37 -45.95 6.69
C MET A 281 -13.73 -45.78 7.37
N MET A 282 -14.04 -44.59 7.89
CA MET A 282 -15.44 -44.17 7.95
C MET A 282 -15.86 -43.73 6.54
N GLY A 283 -16.89 -44.37 6.01
CA GLY A 283 -17.33 -44.20 4.63
C GLY A 283 -17.76 -42.77 4.32
N PRO A 284 -17.70 -42.32 3.04
CA PRO A 284 -18.07 -40.97 2.66
C PRO A 284 -19.46 -40.57 3.15
N HIS A 285 -19.53 -39.50 3.95
CA HIS A 285 -20.77 -39.01 4.57
C HIS A 285 -20.71 -37.50 4.80
N TRP A 286 -21.85 -36.86 5.12
CA TRP A 286 -21.85 -35.48 5.63
C TRP A 286 -22.73 -35.33 6.87
N ASN A 287 -22.45 -34.28 7.63
CA ASN A 287 -23.17 -33.95 8.85
C ASN A 287 -24.19 -32.84 8.60
N PRO A 288 -25.51 -33.09 8.71
CA PRO A 288 -26.51 -32.08 8.41
C PRO A 288 -26.72 -31.08 9.55
N MET A 289 -26.46 -31.45 10.82
CA MET A 289 -26.76 -30.62 11.99
C MET A 289 -25.54 -29.93 12.61
N ALA A 290 -24.34 -30.49 12.46
CA ALA A 290 -23.13 -30.05 13.17
C ALA A 290 -21.90 -29.92 12.27
N THR A 291 -21.08 -28.90 12.55
CA THR A 291 -19.62 -28.98 12.38
C THR A 291 -19.08 -29.98 13.41
N GLU A 292 -18.18 -30.85 12.97
CA GLU A 292 -17.35 -31.70 13.82
C GLU A 292 -15.98 -31.06 14.07
N ILE A 293 -15.47 -31.17 15.30
CA ILE A 293 -14.16 -30.65 15.70
C ILE A 293 -13.42 -31.75 16.47
N ALA A 294 -12.60 -32.51 15.75
CA ALA A 294 -11.95 -33.73 16.22
C ALA A 294 -10.52 -33.50 16.74
N ILE A 295 -10.12 -34.33 17.70
CA ILE A 295 -8.79 -34.41 18.31
C ILE A 295 -8.31 -35.85 18.17
N VAL A 296 -7.18 -36.06 17.50
CA VAL A 296 -6.61 -37.41 17.33
C VAL A 296 -6.06 -37.92 18.65
N LEU A 297 -6.54 -39.09 19.10
CA LEU A 297 -6.15 -39.73 20.35
C LEU A 297 -5.11 -40.84 20.17
N HIS A 298 -5.14 -41.54 19.03
CA HIS A 298 -4.15 -42.58 18.71
C HIS A 298 -3.88 -42.64 17.21
N GLY A 299 -2.63 -42.95 16.87
CA GLY A 299 -2.19 -43.25 15.52
C GLY A 299 -2.24 -42.08 14.55
N ARG A 300 -2.59 -42.37 13.30
CA ARG A 300 -2.57 -41.43 12.16
C ARG A 300 -3.63 -41.77 11.12
N GLY A 301 -4.10 -40.77 10.40
CA GLY A 301 -5.11 -40.94 9.35
C GLY A 301 -5.07 -39.85 8.28
N MET A 302 -5.73 -40.12 7.16
CA MET A 302 -6.06 -39.13 6.14
C MET A 302 -7.50 -38.67 6.33
N VAL A 303 -7.72 -37.37 6.19
CA VAL A 303 -9.07 -36.79 6.09
C VAL A 303 -9.20 -36.16 4.70
N ARG A 304 -10.20 -36.62 3.94
CA ARG A 304 -10.63 -36.02 2.68
C ARG A 304 -11.94 -35.28 2.95
N VAL A 305 -11.98 -33.99 2.63
CA VAL A 305 -13.20 -33.17 2.71
C VAL A 305 -13.50 -32.61 1.33
N ILE A 306 -14.73 -32.79 0.87
CA ILE A 306 -15.26 -32.19 -0.34
C ILE A 306 -16.00 -30.91 0.06
N CYS A 307 -15.77 -29.83 -0.67
CA CYS A 307 -16.65 -28.67 -0.64
C CYS A 307 -17.40 -28.56 -1.97
N HIS A 308 -18.72 -28.41 -1.87
CA HIS A 308 -19.58 -28.17 -3.03
C HIS A 308 -20.27 -26.81 -2.85
N SER A 309 -19.56 -25.77 -3.26
CA SER A 309 -20.06 -24.40 -3.28
C SER A 309 -20.63 -24.06 -4.66
N THR A 310 -21.75 -23.35 -4.68
CA THR A 310 -22.29 -22.68 -5.87
C THR A 310 -21.80 -21.24 -6.02
N ALA A 311 -21.16 -20.69 -4.97
CA ALA A 311 -20.32 -19.50 -5.04
C ALA A 311 -18.87 -19.89 -5.43
N ASN A 312 -18.08 -18.90 -5.87
CA ASN A 312 -16.77 -19.06 -6.51
C ASN A 312 -15.83 -20.09 -5.84
N GLU A 313 -15.09 -20.86 -6.64
CA GLU A 313 -14.09 -21.86 -6.19
C GLU A 313 -13.00 -21.28 -5.26
N SER A 314 -12.82 -19.96 -5.28
CA SER A 314 -11.93 -19.22 -4.37
C SER A 314 -12.37 -19.26 -2.90
N GLU A 315 -13.68 -19.37 -2.63
CA GLU A 315 -14.24 -19.27 -1.28
C GLU A 315 -14.26 -20.60 -0.53
N CYS A 316 -14.35 -21.74 -1.24
CA CYS A 316 -14.39 -23.05 -0.62
C CYS A 316 -13.76 -24.14 -1.49
N LYS A 317 -12.62 -24.69 -1.03
CA LYS A 317 -11.82 -25.69 -1.76
C LYS A 317 -12.00 -27.10 -1.20
N ASN A 318 -11.88 -28.10 -2.07
CA ASN A 318 -11.74 -29.49 -1.66
C ASN A 318 -10.43 -29.67 -0.87
N MET A 319 -10.51 -30.16 0.37
CA MET A 319 -9.36 -30.29 1.25
C MET A 319 -8.86 -31.74 1.33
N ARG A 320 -7.56 -31.89 1.55
CA ARG A 320 -6.94 -33.16 1.93
C ARG A 320 -5.82 -32.89 2.92
N PHE A 321 -5.79 -33.64 4.01
CA PHE A 321 -4.76 -33.49 5.03
C PHE A 321 -4.53 -34.77 5.83
N LYS A 322 -3.28 -34.96 6.25
CA LYS A 322 -2.82 -36.05 7.11
C LYS A 322 -2.79 -35.59 8.56
N VAL A 323 -3.44 -36.32 9.47
CA VAL A 323 -3.48 -36.05 10.91
C VAL A 323 -2.77 -37.15 11.71
N LYS A 324 -2.29 -36.79 12.90
CA LYS A 324 -1.58 -37.68 13.87
C LYS A 324 -1.95 -37.30 15.31
N GLU A 325 -1.63 -38.16 16.28
CA GLU A 325 -1.88 -37.95 17.72
C GLU A 325 -1.67 -36.49 18.19
N GLY A 326 -2.74 -35.86 18.67
CA GLY A 326 -2.76 -34.49 19.16
C GLY A 326 -2.94 -33.39 18.11
N ASP A 327 -3.01 -33.70 16.82
CA ASP A 327 -3.54 -32.75 15.85
C ASP A 327 -5.06 -32.57 16.07
N VAL A 328 -5.56 -31.37 15.81
CA VAL A 328 -6.97 -30.97 15.92
C VAL A 328 -7.48 -30.61 14.53
N PHE A 329 -8.60 -31.16 14.10
CA PHE A 329 -9.18 -30.85 12.79
C PHE A 329 -10.68 -30.58 12.86
N ALA A 330 -11.18 -29.70 11.99
CA ALA A 330 -12.60 -29.37 11.90
C ALA A 330 -13.15 -29.72 10.52
N VAL A 331 -14.37 -30.25 10.47
CA VAL A 331 -15.12 -30.44 9.22
C VAL A 331 -16.49 -29.78 9.37
N PRO A 332 -16.82 -28.75 8.56
CA PRO A 332 -18.09 -28.05 8.70
C PRO A 332 -19.29 -28.90 8.30
N ARG A 333 -20.47 -28.53 8.81
CA ARG A 333 -21.75 -29.13 8.35
C ARG A 333 -21.89 -29.07 6.83
N PHE A 334 -22.64 -30.03 6.28
CA PHE A 334 -22.89 -30.21 4.83
C PHE A 334 -21.66 -30.45 3.94
N HIS A 335 -20.45 -30.60 4.48
CA HIS A 335 -19.27 -31.00 3.70
C HIS A 335 -19.15 -32.53 3.69
N PRO A 336 -19.20 -33.21 2.53
CA PRO A 336 -18.95 -34.64 2.44
C PRO A 336 -17.50 -34.96 2.80
N MET A 337 -17.28 -35.92 3.68
CA MET A 337 -15.97 -36.28 4.21
C MET A 337 -15.76 -37.78 4.30
N ALA A 338 -14.50 -38.19 4.32
CA ALA A 338 -14.06 -39.52 4.71
C ALA A 338 -12.85 -39.41 5.65
N GLN A 339 -12.90 -40.09 6.79
CA GLN A 339 -11.75 -40.32 7.67
C GLN A 339 -11.20 -41.73 7.41
N ILE A 340 -9.90 -41.84 7.13
CA ILE A 340 -9.26 -43.07 6.62
C ILE A 340 -8.02 -43.39 7.46
N SER A 341 -7.91 -44.61 7.98
CA SER A 341 -6.72 -45.10 8.67
C SER A 341 -5.67 -45.61 7.68
N PHE A 342 -4.41 -45.72 8.13
CA PHE A 342 -3.33 -46.34 7.36
C PHE A 342 -3.27 -47.85 7.58
N ASN A 343 -2.65 -48.61 6.68
CA ASN A 343 -2.48 -50.06 6.81
C ASN A 343 -1.65 -50.47 8.05
N ASN A 344 -0.88 -49.54 8.61
CA ASN A 344 0.12 -49.82 9.65
C ASN A 344 -0.34 -49.53 11.09
N ASP A 345 -1.45 -48.84 11.30
CA ASP A 345 -1.93 -48.43 12.64
C ASP A 345 -3.42 -48.06 12.60
N SER A 346 -4.11 -48.21 13.73
CA SER A 346 -5.49 -47.76 13.89
C SER A 346 -5.57 -46.24 13.97
N PHE A 347 -6.71 -45.65 13.60
CA PHE A 347 -6.95 -44.21 13.70
C PHE A 347 -8.10 -43.95 14.67
N VAL A 348 -7.78 -43.40 15.84
CA VAL A 348 -8.76 -43.13 16.90
C VAL A 348 -8.82 -41.65 17.20
N PHE A 349 -10.03 -41.08 17.20
CA PHE A 349 -10.28 -39.67 17.50
C PHE A 349 -11.55 -39.50 18.32
N MET A 350 -11.51 -38.56 19.26
CA MET A 350 -12.73 -37.95 19.81
C MET A 350 -13.02 -36.67 19.04
N GLY A 351 -14.24 -36.15 19.13
CA GLY A 351 -14.51 -34.78 18.70
C GLY A 351 -15.68 -34.14 19.41
N PHE A 352 -15.76 -32.83 19.27
CA PHE A 352 -16.87 -32.01 19.72
C PHE A 352 -17.83 -31.77 18.54
N SER A 353 -19.12 -32.03 18.77
CA SER A 353 -20.21 -31.72 17.85
C SER A 353 -20.77 -30.35 18.22
N THR A 354 -20.85 -29.43 17.27
CA THR A 354 -21.48 -28.10 17.44
C THR A 354 -23.03 -28.13 17.50
N SER A 355 -23.59 -29.27 17.90
CA SER A 355 -25.00 -29.48 18.19
C SER A 355 -25.14 -30.53 19.30
N THR A 356 -26.06 -30.30 20.25
CA THR A 356 -26.51 -31.28 21.26
C THR A 356 -27.72 -32.10 20.83
N LYS A 357 -28.26 -31.83 19.62
CA LYS A 357 -29.29 -32.65 18.96
C LYS A 357 -28.61 -33.78 18.18
N ARG A 358 -29.29 -34.93 18.09
CA ARG A 358 -28.86 -36.05 17.22
C ARG A 358 -28.56 -35.55 15.81
N ASN A 359 -27.33 -35.75 15.38
CA ASN A 359 -26.82 -35.20 14.14
C ASN A 359 -27.24 -36.02 12.91
N HIS A 360 -27.42 -37.34 13.05
CA HIS A 360 -27.79 -38.27 11.98
C HIS A 360 -26.94 -38.09 10.69
N PRO A 361 -25.64 -38.44 10.72
CA PRO A 361 -24.78 -38.34 9.55
C PRO A 361 -25.35 -39.08 8.35
N GLN A 362 -25.27 -38.49 7.17
CA GLN A 362 -25.84 -39.01 5.93
C GLN A 362 -24.74 -39.65 5.08
N PHE A 363 -24.75 -40.98 4.97
CA PHE A 363 -23.74 -41.74 4.23
C PHE A 363 -24.08 -41.81 2.74
N LEU A 364 -23.04 -41.80 1.90
CA LEU A 364 -23.13 -41.91 0.43
C LEU A 364 -22.91 -43.34 -0.08
N THR A 365 -22.38 -44.25 0.74
CA THR A 365 -22.04 -45.63 0.34
C THR A 365 -22.50 -46.68 1.36
N GLY A 366 -22.53 -47.94 0.94
CA GLY A 366 -22.93 -49.10 1.75
C GLY A 366 -24.44 -49.26 1.95
N LYS A 367 -24.81 -50.24 2.79
CA LYS A 367 -26.21 -50.59 3.10
C LYS A 367 -26.99 -49.47 3.82
N SER A 368 -26.31 -48.50 4.41
CA SER A 368 -26.90 -47.31 5.06
C SER A 368 -26.79 -46.03 4.22
N SER A 369 -26.45 -46.13 2.92
CA SER A 369 -26.41 -44.96 2.04
C SER A 369 -27.79 -44.34 1.81
N ILE A 370 -27.85 -43.01 1.80
CA ILE A 370 -29.03 -42.25 1.35
C ILE A 370 -29.43 -42.61 -0.10
N LEU A 371 -28.47 -43.06 -0.91
CA LEU A 371 -28.71 -43.51 -2.28
C LEU A 371 -29.47 -44.85 -2.36
N GLN A 372 -29.58 -45.62 -1.26
CA GLN A 372 -30.46 -46.80 -1.20
C GLN A 372 -31.95 -46.41 -1.07
N ILE A 373 -32.23 -45.18 -0.63
CA ILE A 373 -33.58 -44.68 -0.31
C ILE A 373 -34.21 -43.93 -1.49
N LEU A 374 -33.37 -43.38 -2.39
CA LEU A 374 -33.80 -42.67 -3.59
C LEU A 374 -34.21 -43.63 -4.71
N ASP A 375 -35.09 -43.17 -5.61
CA ASP A 375 -35.52 -43.97 -6.76
C ASP A 375 -34.35 -44.28 -7.71
N ARG A 376 -34.27 -45.55 -8.16
CA ARG A 376 -33.17 -46.06 -8.98
C ARG A 376 -33.15 -45.45 -10.39
N GLY A 377 -34.31 -45.12 -10.95
CA GLY A 377 -34.42 -44.43 -12.23
C GLY A 377 -34.02 -42.95 -12.14
N ILE A 378 -34.47 -42.25 -11.10
CA ILE A 378 -34.05 -40.86 -10.82
C ILE A 378 -32.53 -40.81 -10.60
N LEU A 379 -31.96 -41.76 -9.86
CA LEU A 379 -30.51 -41.88 -9.69
C LEU A 379 -29.77 -42.15 -11.00
N ALA A 380 -30.24 -43.12 -11.81
CA ALA A 380 -29.62 -43.42 -13.11
C ALA A 380 -29.61 -42.21 -14.05
N VAL A 381 -30.72 -41.43 -14.09
CA VAL A 381 -30.78 -40.15 -14.82
C VAL A 381 -29.84 -39.12 -14.23
N SER A 382 -29.77 -38.99 -12.89
CA SER A 382 -28.92 -38.00 -12.20
C SER A 382 -27.41 -38.23 -12.43
N PHE A 383 -26.99 -39.49 -12.55
CA PHE A 383 -25.61 -39.87 -12.88
C PHE A 383 -25.37 -40.06 -14.39
N ASN A 384 -26.42 -39.92 -15.23
CA ASN A 384 -26.40 -40.18 -16.68
C ASN A 384 -25.84 -41.57 -17.07
N VAL A 385 -26.33 -42.61 -16.40
CA VAL A 385 -25.96 -44.03 -16.63
C VAL A 385 -27.20 -44.93 -16.71
N THR A 386 -27.01 -46.24 -16.92
CA THR A 386 -28.12 -47.20 -16.94
C THR A 386 -28.56 -47.61 -15.53
N ASN A 387 -29.82 -48.03 -15.37
CA ASN A 387 -30.30 -48.62 -14.11
C ASN A 387 -29.41 -49.79 -13.67
N THR A 388 -29.00 -50.67 -14.59
CA THR A 388 -28.08 -51.79 -14.32
C THR A 388 -26.74 -51.32 -13.74
N THR A 389 -26.22 -50.18 -14.18
CA THR A 389 -24.99 -49.57 -13.66
C THR A 389 -25.20 -49.03 -12.24
N MET A 390 -26.35 -48.41 -11.96
CA MET A 390 -26.68 -47.98 -10.59
C MET A 390 -26.96 -49.17 -9.65
N ASP A 391 -27.59 -50.24 -10.16
CA ASP A 391 -27.80 -51.47 -9.39
C ASP A 391 -26.46 -52.14 -9.05
N GLN A 392 -25.48 -52.12 -9.95
CA GLN A 392 -24.11 -52.56 -9.65
C GLN A 392 -23.45 -51.65 -8.59
N LEU A 393 -23.52 -50.32 -8.74
CA LEU A 393 -22.92 -49.37 -7.80
C LEU A 393 -23.52 -49.48 -6.38
N LEU A 394 -24.85 -49.53 -6.27
CA LEU A 394 -25.56 -49.54 -4.99
C LEU A 394 -25.44 -50.86 -4.24
N ASN A 395 -25.31 -51.99 -4.95
CA ASN A 395 -25.21 -53.31 -4.32
C ASN A 395 -23.76 -53.78 -4.11
N ALA A 396 -22.74 -53.07 -4.60
CA ALA A 396 -21.34 -53.48 -4.51
C ALA A 396 -20.71 -53.39 -3.11
N GLN A 397 -21.19 -52.50 -2.24
CA GLN A 397 -20.70 -52.36 -0.86
C GLN A 397 -21.71 -52.94 0.13
N GLU A 398 -21.37 -54.10 0.69
CA GLU A 398 -22.18 -54.86 1.64
C GLU A 398 -22.07 -54.37 3.09
N GLU A 399 -21.06 -53.56 3.41
CA GLU A 399 -20.88 -53.00 4.74
C GLU A 399 -21.69 -51.69 4.92
N ALA A 400 -21.66 -51.13 6.13
CA ALA A 400 -22.33 -49.88 6.47
C ALA A 400 -21.42 -49.07 7.40
N LEU A 401 -21.52 -47.73 7.33
CA LEU A 401 -20.81 -46.75 8.17
C LEU A 401 -19.27 -46.83 8.13
N ILE A 402 -18.68 -47.91 8.65
CA ILE A 402 -17.23 -48.14 8.70
C ILE A 402 -16.87 -49.35 7.82
N LEU A 403 -15.93 -49.18 6.91
CA LEU A 403 -15.67 -50.08 5.78
C LEU A 403 -14.19 -50.49 5.74
N ASP A 404 -13.86 -51.64 5.14
CA ASP A 404 -12.48 -51.84 4.67
C ASP A 404 -12.12 -50.84 3.57
N CYS A 405 -10.89 -50.34 3.61
CA CYS A 405 -10.31 -49.48 2.59
C CYS A 405 -8.78 -49.67 2.58
N THR A 406 -8.33 -50.93 2.45
CA THR A 406 -6.91 -51.28 2.50
C THR A 406 -6.10 -50.45 1.49
N SER A 407 -5.06 -49.76 1.96
CA SER A 407 -4.20 -48.81 1.23
C SER A 407 -4.82 -47.47 0.80
N CYS A 408 -6.06 -47.15 1.20
CA CYS A 408 -6.71 -45.90 0.79
C CYS A 408 -6.04 -44.64 1.36
N ALA A 409 -5.55 -44.68 2.61
CA ALA A 409 -4.85 -43.53 3.20
C ALA A 409 -3.49 -43.29 2.55
N GLU A 410 -2.77 -44.35 2.17
CA GLU A 410 -1.52 -44.28 1.41
C GLU A 410 -1.73 -43.67 0.02
N ILE A 411 -2.82 -44.04 -0.67
CA ILE A 411 -3.20 -43.47 -1.98
C ILE A 411 -3.56 -41.98 -1.84
N GLU A 412 -4.34 -41.59 -0.82
CA GLU A 412 -4.69 -40.20 -0.60
C GLU A 412 -3.47 -39.38 -0.13
N GLU A 413 -2.55 -39.93 0.68
CA GLU A 413 -1.30 -39.25 1.04
C GLU A 413 -0.42 -38.97 -0.18
N ASN A 414 -0.35 -39.89 -1.14
CA ASN A 414 0.40 -39.67 -2.38
C ASN A 414 -0.22 -38.55 -3.21
N LYS A 415 -1.54 -38.56 -3.43
CA LYS A 415 -2.26 -37.46 -4.11
C LYS A 415 -2.07 -36.12 -3.41
N MET A 416 -2.06 -36.10 -2.07
CA MET A 416 -1.80 -34.88 -1.29
C MET A 416 -0.39 -34.32 -1.57
N LYS A 417 0.62 -35.18 -1.74
CA LYS A 417 2.00 -34.78 -2.06
C LYS A 417 2.11 -34.30 -3.51
N GLU A 418 1.44 -34.96 -4.44
CA GLU A 418 1.33 -34.53 -5.84
C GLU A 418 0.65 -33.15 -5.97
N GLU A 419 -0.44 -32.92 -5.24
CA GLU A 419 -1.12 -31.62 -5.15
C GLU A 419 -0.19 -30.53 -4.58
N ILE A 420 0.47 -30.80 -3.44
CA ILE A 420 1.42 -29.87 -2.80
C ILE A 420 2.61 -29.53 -3.71
N GLU A 421 3.16 -30.52 -4.41
CA GLU A 421 4.30 -30.32 -5.30
C GLU A 421 3.91 -29.51 -6.54
N LYS A 422 2.71 -29.74 -7.09
CA LYS A 422 2.14 -28.92 -8.17
C LYS A 422 1.90 -27.48 -7.73
N GLU A 423 1.34 -27.24 -6.54
CA GLU A 423 1.14 -25.89 -5.99
C GLU A 423 2.47 -25.13 -5.84
N LYS A 424 3.54 -25.78 -5.36
CA LYS A 424 4.89 -25.17 -5.30
C LYS A 424 5.43 -24.81 -6.68
N GLN A 425 5.31 -25.70 -7.66
CA GLN A 425 5.81 -25.46 -9.01
C GLN A 425 5.06 -24.30 -9.69
N GLU A 426 3.75 -24.17 -9.45
CA GLU A 426 2.95 -23.02 -9.89
C GLU A 426 3.35 -21.72 -9.15
N GLU A 427 3.63 -21.76 -7.85
CA GLU A 427 4.12 -20.60 -7.10
C GLU A 427 5.52 -20.15 -7.56
N GLU A 428 6.44 -21.09 -7.80
CA GLU A 428 7.75 -20.80 -8.38
C GLU A 428 7.65 -20.23 -9.80
N ALA A 429 6.78 -20.77 -10.64
CA ALA A 429 6.54 -20.24 -11.98
C ALA A 429 6.01 -18.80 -11.92
N ARG A 430 5.05 -18.52 -11.03
CA ARG A 430 4.53 -17.17 -10.82
C ARG A 430 5.61 -16.21 -10.32
N LYS A 431 6.46 -16.61 -9.38
CA LYS A 431 7.60 -15.80 -8.90
C LYS A 431 8.57 -15.46 -10.03
N LYS A 432 8.92 -16.43 -10.87
CA LYS A 432 9.80 -16.25 -12.04
C LYS A 432 9.17 -15.34 -13.11
N GLU A 433 7.84 -15.40 -13.30
CA GLU A 433 7.12 -14.50 -14.20
C GLU A 433 7.03 -13.06 -13.64
N GLU A 434 6.77 -12.89 -12.34
CA GLU A 434 6.81 -11.59 -11.66
C GLU A 434 8.21 -10.97 -11.72
N GLU A 435 9.27 -11.76 -11.51
CA GLU A 435 10.66 -11.31 -11.62
C GLU A 435 10.99 -10.86 -13.05
N ARG A 436 10.64 -11.67 -14.07
CA ARG A 436 10.84 -11.30 -15.48
C ARG A 436 10.09 -10.02 -15.85
N LYS A 437 8.85 -9.83 -15.37
CA LYS A 437 8.08 -8.58 -15.57
C LYS A 437 8.74 -7.37 -14.93
N ARG A 438 9.39 -7.53 -13.77
CA ARG A 438 10.17 -6.44 -13.12
C ARG A 438 11.44 -6.13 -13.91
N GLU A 439 12.12 -7.14 -14.46
CA GLU A 439 13.29 -6.92 -15.33
C GLU A 439 12.91 -6.25 -16.66
N GLU A 440 11.83 -6.70 -17.32
CA GLU A 440 11.26 -6.08 -18.52
C GLU A 440 10.81 -4.63 -18.27
N ALA A 441 10.24 -4.33 -17.09
CA ALA A 441 9.87 -2.97 -16.70
C ALA A 441 11.12 -2.09 -16.49
N ARG A 442 12.13 -2.58 -15.76
CA ARG A 442 13.38 -1.82 -15.53
C ARG A 442 14.10 -1.51 -16.84
N LYS A 443 14.17 -2.45 -17.78
CA LYS A 443 14.78 -2.22 -19.10
C LYS A 443 14.04 -1.16 -19.92
N LYS A 444 12.71 -1.07 -19.80
CA LYS A 444 11.94 0.00 -20.45
C LYS A 444 12.19 1.35 -19.81
N GLU A 445 12.27 1.42 -18.49
CA GLU A 445 12.65 2.65 -17.77
C GLU A 445 14.08 3.09 -18.11
N GLU A 446 14.99 2.14 -18.31
CA GLU A 446 16.38 2.35 -18.74
C GLU A 446 16.44 2.86 -20.21
N GLU A 447 15.73 2.21 -21.14
CA GLU A 447 15.56 2.69 -22.53
C GLU A 447 14.86 4.06 -22.64
N GLU A 448 13.93 4.37 -21.74
CA GLU A 448 13.20 5.65 -21.73
C GLU A 448 14.12 6.79 -21.26
N ARG A 449 14.89 6.56 -20.19
CA ARG A 449 15.95 7.48 -19.72
C ARG A 449 17.03 7.72 -20.77
N GLU A 450 17.52 6.67 -21.45
CA GLU A 450 18.51 6.84 -22.52
C GLU A 450 18.00 7.74 -23.66
N ARG A 451 16.70 7.68 -23.99
CA ARG A 451 16.07 8.56 -25.00
C ARG A 451 15.86 9.98 -24.49
N GLU A 452 15.49 10.16 -23.22
CA GLU A 452 15.42 11.48 -22.59
C GLU A 452 16.80 12.15 -22.55
N GLU A 453 17.88 11.40 -22.24
CA GLU A 453 19.25 11.91 -22.31
C GLU A 453 19.71 12.19 -23.75
N GLU A 454 19.32 11.39 -24.74
CA GLU A 454 19.64 11.65 -26.16
C GLU A 454 18.89 12.88 -26.70
N GLU A 455 17.61 13.07 -26.34
CA GLU A 455 16.86 14.28 -26.68
C GLU A 455 17.41 15.52 -25.96
N ALA A 456 17.75 15.43 -24.68
CA ALA A 456 18.38 16.52 -23.94
C ALA A 456 19.68 16.96 -24.61
N ARG A 457 20.57 16.02 -24.96
CA ARG A 457 21.82 16.31 -25.69
C ARG A 457 21.60 16.95 -27.05
N LYS A 458 20.57 16.54 -27.80
CA LYS A 458 20.23 17.17 -29.08
C LYS A 458 19.79 18.62 -28.89
N ARG A 459 18.97 18.90 -27.88
CA ARG A 459 18.56 20.27 -27.52
C ARG A 459 19.73 21.11 -27.03
N GLU A 460 20.64 20.56 -26.21
CA GLU A 460 21.89 21.24 -25.81
C GLU A 460 22.80 21.54 -27.02
N GLU A 461 22.89 20.65 -28.01
CA GLU A 461 23.66 20.92 -29.23
C GLU A 461 22.98 21.94 -30.17
N GLU A 462 21.64 21.91 -30.25
CA GLU A 462 20.83 22.86 -31.00
C GLU A 462 20.90 24.27 -30.40
N GLU A 463 20.65 24.41 -29.08
CA GLU A 463 20.84 25.68 -28.35
C GLU A 463 22.27 26.21 -28.47
N ARG A 464 23.30 25.35 -28.45
CA ARG A 464 24.68 25.80 -28.65
C ARG A 464 24.94 26.25 -30.08
N ARG A 465 24.33 25.64 -31.09
CA ARG A 465 24.41 26.11 -32.49
C ARG A 465 23.70 27.44 -32.67
N GLU A 466 22.51 27.62 -32.11
CA GLU A 466 21.81 28.92 -32.09
C GLU A 466 22.64 30.01 -31.40
N GLN A 467 23.35 29.68 -30.30
CA GLN A 467 24.28 30.59 -29.65
C GLN A 467 25.52 30.90 -30.51
N GLU A 468 26.15 29.88 -31.11
CA GLU A 468 27.30 30.05 -32.03
C GLU A 468 26.92 30.85 -33.30
N GLU A 469 25.67 30.79 -33.76
CA GLU A 469 25.14 31.54 -34.91
C GLU A 469 24.75 32.97 -34.50
N ALA A 470 24.02 33.15 -33.40
CA ALA A 470 23.66 34.47 -32.87
C ALA A 470 24.84 35.25 -32.26
N GLU A 471 25.99 34.61 -32.02
CA GLU A 471 27.26 35.29 -31.75
C GLU A 471 27.92 35.79 -33.05
N ARG A 472 27.86 35.01 -34.14
CA ARG A 472 28.36 35.45 -35.46
C ARG A 472 27.54 36.59 -36.03
N GLU A 473 26.21 36.53 -35.98
CA GLU A 473 25.35 37.64 -36.43
C GLU A 473 25.69 38.94 -35.68
N ARG A 474 25.96 38.87 -34.37
CA ARG A 474 26.44 40.02 -33.59
C ARG A 474 27.83 40.49 -33.99
N GLN A 475 28.76 39.58 -34.28
CA GLN A 475 30.09 39.96 -34.75
C GLN A 475 30.04 40.63 -36.13
N GLU A 476 29.18 40.15 -37.04
CA GLU A 476 28.95 40.78 -38.34
C GLU A 476 28.20 42.12 -38.21
N GLU A 477 27.24 42.24 -37.29
CA GLU A 477 26.55 43.50 -37.01
C GLU A 477 27.48 44.52 -36.32
N GLU A 478 28.31 44.12 -35.36
CA GLU A 478 29.34 44.97 -34.76
C GLU A 478 30.40 45.40 -35.80
N GLU A 479 30.83 44.53 -36.71
CA GLU A 479 31.75 44.91 -37.78
C GLU A 479 31.09 45.89 -38.76
N LYS A 480 29.82 45.68 -39.10
CA LYS A 480 29.04 46.60 -39.93
C LYS A 480 28.83 47.95 -39.27
N GLN A 481 28.49 47.99 -37.98
CA GLN A 481 28.36 49.23 -37.20
C GLN A 481 29.71 49.96 -37.10
N ARG A 482 30.83 49.26 -36.89
CA ARG A 482 32.17 49.84 -36.92
C ARG A 482 32.51 50.47 -38.29
N ARG A 483 32.18 49.79 -39.39
CA ARG A 483 32.38 50.33 -40.75
C ARG A 483 31.50 51.55 -41.03
N GLU A 484 30.26 51.55 -40.53
CA GLU A 484 29.35 52.71 -40.63
C GLU A 484 29.81 53.87 -39.74
N GLU A 485 30.39 53.60 -38.57
CA GLU A 485 30.99 54.59 -37.67
C GLU A 485 32.30 55.16 -38.26
N GLU A 486 33.15 54.34 -38.86
CA GLU A 486 34.35 54.80 -39.60
C GLU A 486 33.98 55.65 -40.83
N GLU A 487 32.94 55.27 -41.60
CA GLU A 487 32.41 56.12 -42.68
C GLU A 487 31.81 57.43 -42.15
N ALA A 488 31.08 57.39 -41.03
CA ALA A 488 30.51 58.59 -40.42
C ALA A 488 31.61 59.53 -39.88
N GLU A 489 32.67 59.00 -39.26
CA GLU A 489 33.80 59.80 -38.81
C GLU A 489 34.60 60.35 -40.00
N ALA A 490 34.79 59.57 -41.08
CA ALA A 490 35.42 60.05 -42.30
C ALA A 490 34.64 61.21 -42.94
N ARG A 491 33.32 61.07 -43.09
CA ARG A 491 32.43 62.14 -43.58
C ARG A 491 32.48 63.37 -42.68
N LYS A 492 32.45 63.20 -41.36
CA LYS A 492 32.53 64.29 -40.39
C LYS A 492 33.89 65.00 -40.42
N ARG A 493 34.99 64.27 -40.64
CA ARG A 493 36.33 64.85 -40.86
C ARG A 493 36.43 65.61 -42.20
N GLU A 494 35.69 65.18 -43.23
CA GLU A 494 35.57 65.92 -44.49
C GLU A 494 34.73 67.19 -44.33
N GLU A 495 33.62 67.11 -43.60
CA GLU A 495 32.73 68.24 -43.28
C GLU A 495 33.43 69.29 -42.40
N GLU A 496 34.09 68.87 -41.30
CA GLU A 496 34.98 69.73 -40.51
C GLU A 496 36.18 70.28 -41.32
N GLY A 497 36.58 69.60 -42.40
CA GLY A 497 37.57 70.10 -43.34
C GLY A 497 37.03 71.28 -44.16
N ARG A 498 35.84 71.11 -44.72
CA ARG A 498 35.15 72.15 -45.51
C ARG A 498 34.75 73.36 -44.67
N GLU A 499 34.26 73.16 -43.44
CA GLU A 499 33.98 74.26 -42.51
C GLU A 499 35.24 75.11 -42.22
N ARG A 500 36.43 74.47 -42.14
CA ARG A 500 37.70 75.20 -41.94
C ARG A 500 38.17 75.91 -43.21
N GLU A 501 37.95 75.34 -44.40
CA GLU A 501 38.19 76.05 -45.66
C GLU A 501 37.25 77.26 -45.82
N GLU A 502 35.96 77.13 -45.47
CA GLU A 502 35.02 78.25 -45.45
C GLU A 502 35.34 79.29 -44.36
N GLU A 503 35.82 78.89 -43.18
CA GLU A 503 36.25 79.83 -42.13
C GLU A 503 37.53 80.58 -42.53
N GLU A 504 38.49 79.92 -43.19
CA GLU A 504 39.65 80.62 -43.79
C GLU A 504 39.24 81.53 -44.94
N ALA A 505 38.34 81.10 -45.83
CA ALA A 505 37.83 81.93 -46.92
C ALA A 505 37.16 83.20 -46.39
N ARG A 506 36.28 83.08 -45.38
CA ARG A 506 35.61 84.23 -44.76
C ARG A 506 36.56 85.15 -44.00
N LYS A 507 37.65 84.63 -43.42
CA LYS A 507 38.70 85.47 -42.82
C LYS A 507 39.45 86.26 -43.88
N ARG A 508 39.78 85.65 -45.02
CA ARG A 508 40.42 86.34 -46.15
C ARG A 508 39.49 87.38 -46.78
N GLU A 509 38.20 87.10 -46.93
CA GLU A 509 37.21 88.11 -47.34
C GLU A 509 37.06 89.26 -46.33
N GLU A 510 37.12 89.01 -45.01
CA GLU A 510 37.09 90.09 -44.01
C GLU A 510 38.39 90.90 -44.00
N GLU A 511 39.53 90.27 -44.27
CA GLU A 511 40.84 90.93 -44.39
C GLU A 511 40.91 91.80 -45.67
N GLU A 512 40.57 91.25 -46.84
CA GLU A 512 40.47 92.02 -48.09
C GLU A 512 39.43 93.16 -48.00
N ARG A 513 38.29 92.94 -47.34
CA ARG A 513 37.30 94.02 -47.16
C ARG A 513 37.78 95.10 -46.19
N ARG A 514 38.62 94.77 -45.20
CA ARG A 514 39.28 95.79 -44.35
C ARG A 514 40.33 96.57 -45.13
N GLU A 515 41.16 95.92 -45.94
CA GLU A 515 42.10 96.64 -46.82
C GLU A 515 41.37 97.55 -47.81
N GLN A 516 40.19 97.14 -48.31
CA GLN A 516 39.33 97.99 -49.15
C GLN A 516 38.67 99.14 -48.37
N GLU A 517 38.13 98.90 -47.17
CA GLU A 517 37.57 99.96 -46.31
C GLU A 517 38.66 100.97 -45.84
N GLU A 518 39.91 100.52 -45.66
CA GLU A 518 41.05 101.36 -45.31
C GLU A 518 41.58 102.15 -46.53
N ALA A 519 41.71 101.52 -47.69
CA ALA A 519 42.07 102.20 -48.94
C ALA A 519 40.97 103.17 -49.45
N GLU A 520 39.69 102.90 -49.17
CA GLU A 520 38.61 103.85 -49.44
C GLU A 520 38.64 105.02 -48.43
N ARG A 521 39.01 104.78 -47.17
CA ARG A 521 39.26 105.85 -46.19
C ARG A 521 40.45 106.73 -46.57
N GLU A 522 41.58 106.17 -47.00
CA GLU A 522 42.72 106.97 -47.46
C GLU A 522 42.34 107.84 -48.67
N ARG A 523 41.54 107.30 -49.62
CA ARG A 523 40.98 108.09 -50.74
C ARG A 523 40.02 109.17 -50.27
N GLN A 524 39.14 108.89 -49.31
CA GLN A 524 38.22 109.89 -48.77
C GLN A 524 38.94 110.97 -47.95
N GLU A 525 40.02 110.65 -47.23
CA GLU A 525 40.88 111.66 -46.61
C GLU A 525 41.68 112.46 -47.66
N GLU A 526 42.15 111.85 -48.74
CA GLU A 526 42.84 112.54 -49.84
C GLU A 526 41.87 113.45 -50.64
N GLU A 527 40.65 113.00 -50.92
CA GLU A 527 39.59 113.82 -51.51
C GLU A 527 39.09 114.92 -50.54
N GLU A 528 38.95 114.66 -49.24
CA GLU A 528 38.60 115.72 -48.27
C GLU A 528 39.71 116.76 -48.15
N LYS A 529 40.97 116.35 -48.30
CA LYS A 529 42.14 117.23 -48.32
C LYS A 529 42.20 118.06 -49.60
N GLN A 530 41.96 117.47 -50.77
CA GLN A 530 41.81 118.21 -52.02
C GLN A 530 40.62 119.17 -52.00
N ARG A 531 39.47 118.77 -51.43
CA ARG A 531 38.31 119.65 -51.24
C ARG A 531 38.57 120.78 -50.23
N LYS A 532 39.46 120.59 -49.26
CA LYS A 532 39.92 121.66 -48.36
C LYS A 532 40.92 122.60 -49.03
N GLU A 533 41.79 122.11 -49.91
CA GLU A 533 42.63 122.96 -50.76
C GLU A 533 41.76 123.72 -51.79
N GLU A 534 40.71 123.11 -52.34
CA GLU A 534 39.71 123.80 -53.17
C GLU A 534 38.85 124.81 -52.37
N GLU A 535 38.49 124.54 -51.10
CA GLU A 535 37.80 125.54 -50.25
C GLU A 535 38.74 126.68 -49.80
N GLU A 536 40.03 126.43 -49.54
CA GLU A 536 41.02 127.51 -49.30
C GLU A 536 41.31 128.30 -50.59
N GLU A 537 41.30 127.68 -51.76
CA GLU A 537 41.47 128.42 -53.03
C GLU A 537 40.18 129.08 -53.52
N GLU A 538 38.98 128.56 -53.24
CA GLU A 538 37.72 129.34 -53.35
C GLU A 538 37.70 130.51 -52.36
N ALA A 539 38.24 130.35 -51.15
CA ALA A 539 38.40 131.46 -50.22
C ALA A 539 39.37 132.52 -50.77
N ARG A 540 40.43 132.11 -51.47
CA ARG A 540 41.30 133.02 -52.25
C ARG A 540 40.60 133.64 -53.45
N LYS A 541 39.68 132.95 -54.14
CA LYS A 541 38.83 133.55 -55.18
C LYS A 541 37.77 134.51 -54.62
N ARG A 542 37.48 134.45 -53.32
CA ARG A 542 36.74 135.51 -52.60
C ARG A 542 37.65 136.64 -52.11
N GLU A 543 38.96 136.39 -51.95
CA GLU A 543 39.98 137.46 -51.85
C GLU A 543 40.20 138.14 -53.22
N GLU A 544 40.02 137.41 -54.33
CA GLU A 544 40.03 137.92 -55.72
C GLU A 544 38.90 138.95 -55.91
N GLU A 545 37.62 138.64 -55.62
CA GLU A 545 36.54 139.67 -55.65
C GLU A 545 36.79 140.87 -54.70
N GLY A 546 37.58 140.68 -53.65
CA GLY A 546 38.01 141.74 -52.74
C GLY A 546 39.09 142.64 -53.33
N ARG A 547 40.10 142.05 -53.97
CA ARG A 547 41.21 142.75 -54.64
C ARG A 547 40.91 143.21 -56.05
N GLU A 548 39.93 142.65 -56.77
CA GLU A 548 39.47 143.20 -58.04
C GLU A 548 38.85 144.60 -57.86
N ARG A 549 38.40 144.95 -56.65
CA ARG A 549 38.07 146.34 -56.29
C ARG A 549 39.30 147.23 -56.12
N GLU A 550 40.42 146.67 -55.66
CA GLU A 550 41.73 147.34 -55.74
C GLU A 550 42.26 147.35 -57.19
N GLU A 551 41.95 146.36 -58.04
CA GLU A 551 42.31 146.37 -59.46
C GLU A 551 41.39 147.23 -60.34
N GLU A 552 40.18 147.63 -59.92
CA GLU A 552 39.48 148.73 -60.62
C GLU A 552 40.08 150.11 -60.23
N GLU A 553 40.69 150.24 -59.05
CA GLU A 553 41.59 151.34 -58.73
C GLU A 553 42.97 151.21 -59.41
N ALA A 554 43.49 150.00 -59.63
CA ALA A 554 44.84 149.72 -60.14
C ALA A 554 44.93 149.35 -61.63
N ARG A 555 43.81 149.18 -62.35
CA ARG A 555 43.72 149.33 -63.82
C ARG A 555 44.04 150.75 -64.30
N LYS A 556 44.30 151.68 -63.35
CA LYS A 556 44.96 152.98 -63.56
C LYS A 556 46.50 152.90 -63.57
N ARG A 557 47.09 151.71 -63.37
CA ARG A 557 48.53 151.45 -63.41
C ARG A 557 48.89 150.76 -64.74
N GLU A 558 48.82 149.43 -64.84
CA GLU A 558 49.23 148.62 -66.02
C GLU A 558 48.44 147.26 -66.01
N GLU A 559 48.21 146.36 -67.00
CA GLU A 559 48.05 146.28 -68.49
C GLU A 559 48.00 144.74 -68.97
N GLU A 560 46.86 143.94 -68.92
CA GLU A 560 46.57 142.58 -69.61
C GLU A 560 45.13 141.92 -69.33
N THR A 561 44.70 140.70 -69.84
CA THR A 561 43.68 139.69 -69.28
C THR A 561 43.39 138.20 -69.90
N PRO A 562 42.25 137.75 -70.55
CA PRO A 562 41.53 136.43 -70.23
C PRO A 562 40.89 135.48 -71.36
N ARG A 563 40.42 134.18 -71.10
CA ARG A 563 39.39 133.29 -71.86
C ARG A 563 39.20 131.76 -71.38
N ARG A 564 38.08 131.00 -71.67
CA ARG A 564 37.73 129.55 -71.25
C ARG A 564 37.01 128.52 -72.26
N GLU A 565 36.28 127.44 -71.84
CA GLU A 565 35.94 126.09 -72.51
C GLU A 565 34.42 125.65 -72.69
N TYR A 566 34.04 124.55 -73.45
CA TYR A 566 32.90 123.52 -73.24
C TYR A 566 32.28 122.74 -74.50
N GLU A 567 31.80 121.43 -74.43
CA GLU A 567 30.90 120.70 -75.45
C GLU A 567 30.25 119.25 -75.11
N GLU A 568 29.45 118.62 -76.04
CA GLU A 568 29.00 117.16 -76.30
C GLU A 568 27.73 116.38 -75.67
N ALA A 569 27.21 115.28 -76.33
CA ALA A 569 26.90 113.87 -75.84
C ALA A 569 25.70 113.02 -76.50
N ARG A 570 25.68 111.66 -76.29
CA ARG A 570 24.58 110.57 -76.19
C ARG A 570 23.76 109.91 -77.40
N ARG A 571 23.38 108.58 -77.34
CA ARG A 571 22.58 107.71 -78.33
C ARG A 571 21.92 106.38 -77.76
N GLN A 572 21.08 105.58 -78.51
CA GLN A 572 20.45 104.25 -78.13
C GLN A 572 19.75 103.38 -79.26
N GLU A 573 19.84 102.01 -79.24
CA GLU A 573 19.42 100.91 -80.21
C GLU A 573 18.05 100.07 -80.09
N GLU A 574 17.92 98.85 -80.72
CA GLU A 574 16.66 97.99 -80.92
C GLU A 574 16.77 96.39 -80.98
N GLU A 575 15.66 95.59 -81.23
CA GLU A 575 15.53 94.06 -81.09
C GLU A 575 14.70 93.22 -82.19
N ARG A 576 14.20 91.96 -81.93
CA ARG A 576 13.83 90.85 -82.92
C ARG A 576 12.56 89.94 -82.60
N GLN A 577 12.35 88.72 -83.21
CA GLN A 577 11.00 88.06 -83.42
C GLN A 577 10.73 86.51 -83.34
N GLN A 578 11.64 85.59 -83.73
CA GLN A 578 11.25 84.47 -84.65
C GLN A 578 10.77 83.06 -84.10
N ARG A 579 10.76 82.71 -82.79
CA ARG A 579 11.01 81.27 -82.40
C ARG A 579 10.12 80.46 -81.44
N ARG A 580 9.80 80.90 -80.21
CA ARG A 580 9.16 79.99 -79.21
C ARG A 580 7.65 79.89 -79.48
N TRP A 581 7.32 79.01 -80.41
CA TRP A 581 6.03 78.83 -81.10
C TRP A 581 5.40 77.49 -80.68
N LYS A 582 4.25 77.14 -81.28
CA LYS A 582 3.82 75.74 -81.47
C LYS A 582 3.29 74.97 -80.24
N GLU A 583 4.15 74.28 -79.49
CA GLU A 583 3.75 73.02 -78.81
C GLU A 583 3.13 73.20 -77.41
N GLU A 584 3.15 74.42 -76.89
CA GLU A 584 2.35 74.85 -75.72
C GLU A 584 0.84 74.67 -75.94
N GLU A 585 0.39 74.57 -77.20
CA GLU A 585 -1.01 74.28 -77.57
C GLU A 585 -1.42 72.81 -77.36
N THR A 586 -0.50 71.84 -77.47
CA THR A 586 -0.84 70.43 -77.71
C THR A 586 -0.75 69.60 -76.43
N ALA A 587 -1.80 69.34 -75.66
CA ALA A 587 -3.15 68.92 -76.05
C ALA A 587 -3.17 67.80 -77.12
N LYS A 588 -3.68 66.63 -76.70
CA LYS A 588 -4.54 65.78 -77.54
C LYS A 588 -5.41 64.79 -76.78
N GLU A 589 -5.11 64.48 -75.51
CA GLU A 589 -5.97 63.65 -74.66
C GLU A 589 -6.16 64.31 -73.28
N ARG A 590 -7.34 64.76 -72.81
CA ARG A 590 -8.70 64.97 -73.39
C ARG A 590 -9.37 63.83 -74.18
N GLU A 591 -10.40 63.25 -73.57
CA GLU A 591 -11.57 62.66 -74.24
C GLU A 591 -11.39 61.29 -74.94
N ARG A 592 -11.35 60.20 -74.15
CA ARG A 592 -11.94 58.84 -74.39
C ARG A 592 -11.47 57.88 -73.26
N ARG A 593 -12.17 56.83 -72.83
CA ARG A 593 -13.58 56.38 -72.93
C ARG A 593 -13.81 55.29 -71.84
N GLU A 594 -15.05 55.00 -71.41
CA GLU A 594 -15.81 53.76 -71.73
C GLU A 594 -14.93 52.51 -72.01
N GLY A 595 -15.09 51.32 -71.39
CA GLY A 595 -15.95 50.89 -70.27
C GLY A 595 -16.40 49.40 -70.35
N GLY A 596 -16.41 48.68 -69.21
CA GLY A 596 -17.09 47.38 -69.02
C GLY A 596 -16.41 46.08 -69.54
N GLY A 597 -16.92 44.92 -69.09
CA GLY A 597 -16.95 43.70 -69.92
C GLY A 597 -16.11 42.45 -69.55
N GLU A 598 -16.54 41.71 -68.52
CA GLU A 598 -16.58 40.22 -68.46
C GLU A 598 -15.31 39.32 -68.57
N GLN A 599 -15.51 38.04 -68.21
CA GLN A 599 -14.55 36.92 -68.04
C GLN A 599 -14.65 35.95 -69.25
N PRO A 600 -14.05 34.72 -69.26
CA PRO A 600 -12.99 34.09 -68.43
C PRO A 600 -11.76 33.72 -69.31
N GLU A 601 -10.92 32.68 -69.19
CA GLU A 601 -10.94 31.34 -68.52
C GLU A 601 -9.52 30.73 -68.53
N GLU A 602 -9.20 29.81 -67.59
CA GLU A 602 -8.11 28.77 -67.65
C GLU A 602 -6.62 29.24 -67.72
N GLN A 603 -5.58 28.50 -67.28
CA GLN A 603 -5.44 27.22 -66.54
C GLN A 603 -4.06 27.10 -65.85
N GLU A 604 -3.98 26.30 -64.77
CA GLU A 604 -2.81 25.54 -64.24
C GLU A 604 -1.51 26.23 -63.72
N VAL A 605 -0.63 25.36 -63.16
CA VAL A 605 0.81 25.50 -62.80
C VAL A 605 1.20 26.07 -61.42
N GLU A 606 1.11 25.17 -60.42
CA GLU A 606 2.23 24.73 -59.55
C GLU A 606 2.82 25.67 -58.44
N ALA A 607 3.69 25.06 -57.61
CA ALA A 607 4.61 25.58 -56.58
C ALA A 607 4.12 25.69 -55.11
N ARG A 608 5.11 25.71 -54.20
CA ARG A 608 5.03 25.64 -52.72
C ARG A 608 5.75 26.85 -52.09
N LYS A 609 5.60 26.99 -50.75
CA LYS A 609 6.34 27.90 -49.83
C LYS A 609 5.88 29.38 -49.89
N GLU A 610 5.93 30.21 -48.85
CA GLU A 610 5.99 30.10 -47.36
C GLU A 610 5.81 31.56 -46.82
N ASP A 611 5.28 31.88 -45.64
CA ASP A 611 4.36 31.14 -44.74
C ASP A 611 3.65 32.11 -43.77
N GLN A 612 4.39 32.83 -42.92
CA GLN A 612 3.86 33.61 -41.80
C GLN A 612 3.51 35.06 -42.14
N GLU A 613 2.34 35.54 -41.71
CA GLU A 613 2.27 36.53 -40.61
C GLU A 613 0.86 36.71 -40.03
N ARG A 614 0.84 37.38 -38.88
CA ARG A 614 -0.28 37.73 -37.99
C ARG A 614 -1.34 38.60 -38.71
N LYS A 615 -2.58 38.80 -38.24
CA LYS A 615 -3.08 38.90 -36.84
C LYS A 615 -4.63 38.88 -36.78
N CYS A 616 -5.18 38.50 -35.61
CA CYS A 616 -6.55 38.82 -35.11
C CYS A 616 -7.80 38.48 -35.96
N GLY A 617 -8.60 37.51 -35.48
CA GLY A 617 -10.01 37.34 -35.86
C GLY A 617 -10.87 36.88 -34.67
N GLU A 618 -12.06 37.47 -34.49
CA GLU A 618 -13.03 37.05 -33.47
C GLU A 618 -13.98 35.95 -34.01
N GLY A 619 -14.23 34.87 -33.26
CA GLY A 619 -15.08 33.76 -33.73
C GLY A 619 -15.65 32.84 -32.64
N LYS A 620 -16.95 33.02 -32.29
CA LYS A 620 -17.65 32.29 -31.21
C LYS A 620 -17.96 30.81 -31.58
N GLY A 621 -17.52 29.83 -30.78
CA GLY A 621 -17.44 28.41 -31.19
C GLY A 621 -18.41 27.33 -30.62
N ARG A 622 -18.88 27.44 -29.36
CA ARG A 622 -19.78 26.47 -28.63
C ARG A 622 -19.17 25.12 -28.15
N ARG A 623 -19.75 24.62 -27.04
CA ARG A 623 -19.75 23.22 -26.50
C ARG A 623 -18.40 22.66 -26.00
N ALA A 624 -18.35 21.82 -24.95
CA ALA A 624 -19.33 21.58 -23.87
C ALA A 624 -18.64 20.88 -22.66
N LEU A 625 -19.00 21.28 -21.44
CA LEU A 625 -18.76 20.50 -20.22
C LEU A 625 -19.99 20.61 -19.30
N ARG A 626 -20.28 19.55 -18.54
CA ARG A 626 -21.45 19.43 -17.65
C ARG A 626 -21.03 19.47 -16.18
N ASN A 627 -21.87 20.15 -15.39
CA ASN A 627 -22.22 19.90 -13.98
C ASN A 627 -21.13 19.55 -12.94
N PRO A 628 -21.05 20.36 -11.87
CA PRO A 628 -20.80 19.89 -10.52
C PRO A 628 -22.09 19.90 -9.66
N TRP A 629 -22.41 18.75 -9.06
CA TRP A 629 -23.00 18.52 -7.73
C TRP A 629 -24.33 19.19 -7.27
N LYS A 630 -25.08 18.39 -6.48
CA LYS A 630 -26.34 18.67 -5.75
C LYS A 630 -27.56 18.81 -6.68
N LEU A 631 -28.69 18.16 -6.42
CA LEU A 631 -29.22 17.64 -5.15
C LEU A 631 -29.68 16.18 -5.29
#